data_AF-A0YI96-F1
#
_entry.id   AF-A0YI96-F1
#
_cell.length_a   1.000
_cell.length_b   1.000
_cell.length_c   1.000
_cell.angle_alpha   90.00
_cell.angle_beta   90.00
_cell.angle_gamma   90.00
#
_symmetry.space_group_name_H-M   'P 1'
#
loop_
_entity.id
_entity.type
_entity.pdbx_description
1 polymer ?
#
loop_
_entity_poly.entity_id
_entity_poly.type
_entity_poly.pdbx_seq_one_letter_code
_entity_poly.pdbx_strand_id
1 'polypeptide(L)'
;MPQSPNPNVPPGVNPDPIPVRPLPPVGNENQLTPTGGLPPGAISTAIPLNLISGFHDGSNPPGTVSSPTRSVPPFGGSVKANTSGVWISVKDKGDKAKSNLTGINTNQVNWGTPYKPDNPQERQSAYQFDGLTPATLTLDGKDCLLGTFTHFNYTITGDYSISQAILKLTIQIQGVGTKEFNVTFNHNETPNKPGPVPDKVSIPEISATQEVTIQGKAYALTITGFLQNEKVTRNFITEESKDNKAEIYCKLVLIEEPVQPVSPPVTPTCYLIVLPSCPCPPPQPPVSPIFVIYPPTGVIPGGQTGPTVIPGGQIGPTVIPGGQIGPTVIPGGQIGPTVIPGGQTGPTVIPGRQIGPTVIPGGQTGPTVIPGRQIGPTIIPGQQTGPTVIPGRQIGPTIIPGQQTGPTVIPGRQIGPTIIPGQQTGPTVIPGRQIGPTIIPGQQTGPTVIPGRQIGPTIIPGQQTGPTVIPGRQIGPTIIPGQQTGPTVIPGQQTGPTVIQGGQTGTTITQQTSFITFSISSFGIWLNVVEELAGYAYLTGIGTNQISWGISTGQGGQSSYFFQGITTTSISLDGSYFTLGTFTHYNYPVTGYSIRSATLQLTVNINGVEVNFSFQFNHNETPNAGSNGTCPLTPGFPPPCPDIVSISNSYSQELITINEKQYALCVVGFIQNNQIESQFITFENQVNVAELLCQFVEVNNPSAPAAA
;
A
#
# COMPACT_ATOMS: atom_id res chain seq x y z
N MET A 1 2.06 -58.57 36.64
CA MET A 1 2.10 -59.48 35.47
C MET A 1 1.11 -58.96 34.45
N PRO A 2 1.33 -59.13 33.13
CA PRO A 2 2.57 -59.46 32.40
C PRO A 2 3.48 -58.20 32.29
N GLN A 3 4.79 -58.18 31.95
CA GLN A 3 5.61 -58.85 30.90
C GLN A 3 5.28 -58.39 29.47
N SER A 4 6.18 -58.27 28.49
CA SER A 4 7.66 -58.11 28.36
C SER A 4 7.93 -57.87 26.84
N PRO A 5 9.10 -57.37 26.39
CA PRO A 5 10.22 -58.26 26.06
C PRO A 5 11.62 -57.69 26.40
N ASN A 6 12.66 -58.48 26.14
CA ASN A 6 14.08 -58.19 26.42
C ASN A 6 14.94 -58.35 25.11
N PRO A 7 16.21 -58.80 25.02
CA PRO A 7 17.23 -58.06 24.26
C PRO A 7 17.92 -58.82 23.08
N ASN A 8 19.02 -58.25 22.57
CA ASN A 8 20.14 -58.84 21.78
C ASN A 8 20.20 -58.69 20.23
N VAL A 9 20.75 -57.54 19.75
CA VAL A 9 22.15 -57.35 19.24
C VAL A 9 22.71 -58.28 18.12
N PRO A 10 23.49 -57.79 17.10
CA PRO A 10 23.62 -56.45 16.48
C PRO A 10 23.27 -56.47 14.95
N PRO A 11 24.12 -56.54 13.87
CA PRO A 11 25.57 -56.28 13.60
C PRO A 11 25.94 -55.34 12.40
N GLY A 12 26.97 -54.47 12.56
CA GLY A 12 27.81 -53.90 11.46
C GLY A 12 27.27 -52.69 10.64
N VAL A 13 28.07 -51.81 10.00
CA VAL A 13 29.55 -51.64 9.90
C VAL A 13 29.92 -50.15 9.64
N ASN A 14 30.89 -49.59 10.40
CA ASN A 14 31.81 -48.43 10.19
C ASN A 14 31.31 -47.05 9.65
N PRO A 15 31.90 -45.90 10.09
CA PRO A 15 33.05 -45.32 9.39
C PRO A 15 34.15 -44.65 10.27
N ASP A 16 35.24 -44.23 9.62
CA ASP A 16 36.54 -43.80 10.17
C ASP A 16 36.76 -42.24 10.11
N PRO A 17 37.92 -41.60 10.46
CA PRO A 17 37.91 -40.53 11.48
C PRO A 17 38.35 -39.11 11.04
N ILE A 18 38.46 -38.22 12.05
CA ILE A 18 38.59 -36.74 11.95
C ILE A 18 40.06 -36.27 11.96
N PRO A 19 40.45 -35.24 11.18
CA PRO A 19 41.80 -34.63 11.22
C PRO A 19 41.97 -33.55 12.30
N VAL A 20 43.20 -33.41 12.81
CA VAL A 20 43.62 -32.45 13.87
C VAL A 20 44.21 -31.16 13.27
N ARG A 21 44.12 -30.02 13.98
CA ARG A 21 44.72 -28.72 13.59
C ARG A 21 45.56 -28.10 14.73
N PRO A 22 46.72 -27.44 14.49
CA PRO A 22 47.66 -27.08 15.57
C PRO A 22 47.44 -25.71 16.23
N LEU A 23 48.15 -25.51 17.35
CA LEU A 23 48.24 -24.27 18.14
C LEU A 23 49.30 -23.26 17.59
N PRO A 24 49.16 -21.95 17.88
CA PRO A 24 50.22 -20.95 17.65
C PRO A 24 51.23 -20.85 18.81
N PRO A 25 52.46 -20.35 18.57
CA PRO A 25 53.54 -20.28 19.57
C PRO A 25 53.59 -18.96 20.38
N VAL A 26 54.41 -18.96 21.44
CA VAL A 26 54.74 -17.81 22.31
C VAL A 26 56.24 -17.48 22.16
N GLY A 27 56.63 -16.21 22.30
CA GLY A 27 58.04 -15.77 22.37
C GLY A 27 58.17 -14.40 23.05
N ASN A 28 59.28 -14.18 23.78
CA ASN A 28 59.50 -13.02 24.67
C ASN A 28 60.77 -12.23 24.30
N GLU A 29 60.73 -10.91 24.59
CA GLU A 29 61.87 -10.02 24.93
C GLU A 29 62.95 -9.77 23.84
N ASN A 30 63.58 -8.59 23.72
CA ASN A 30 64.06 -7.69 24.79
C ASN A 30 64.14 -6.18 24.40
N GLN A 31 64.65 -5.36 25.33
CA GLN A 31 64.61 -3.89 25.44
C GLN A 31 65.27 -3.04 24.31
N LEU A 32 64.78 -1.79 24.13
CA LEU A 32 65.43 -0.52 24.59
C LEU A 32 64.56 0.74 24.34
N THR A 33 64.84 1.84 25.07
CA THR A 33 64.11 3.14 25.09
C THR A 33 65.11 4.31 25.34
N PRO A 34 64.76 5.59 25.61
CA PRO A 34 63.53 6.37 25.41
C PRO A 34 63.75 7.78 24.76
N THR A 35 62.68 8.54 24.47
CA THR A 35 62.48 10.02 24.66
C THR A 35 61.21 10.49 23.91
N GLY A 36 60.37 11.43 24.37
CA GLY A 36 60.24 12.08 25.69
C GLY A 36 59.27 13.29 25.65
N GLY A 37 58.60 13.61 26.76
CA GLY A 37 57.87 14.89 26.98
C GLY A 37 56.33 14.88 26.84
N LEU A 38 55.63 15.47 27.83
CA LEU A 38 54.17 15.74 27.84
C LEU A 38 53.92 17.26 28.19
N PRO A 39 52.83 17.75 28.86
CA PRO A 39 51.94 18.79 28.31
C PRO A 39 51.83 20.00 29.30
N PRO A 40 50.67 20.57 29.75
CA PRO A 40 49.32 20.82 29.18
C PRO A 40 48.76 22.28 29.41
N GLY A 41 47.49 22.54 29.01
CA GLY A 41 46.60 23.55 29.62
C GLY A 41 46.18 24.76 28.75
N ALA A 42 45.14 25.55 29.08
CA ALA A 42 44.03 25.36 30.03
C ALA A 42 42.81 26.30 29.74
N ILE A 43 41.65 25.87 30.26
CA ILE A 43 40.27 26.41 30.27
C ILE A 43 40.04 27.96 30.35
N SER A 44 38.97 28.46 29.68
CA SER A 44 37.89 29.35 30.21
C SER A 44 37.65 30.78 29.63
N THR A 45 36.46 30.96 29.03
CA THR A 45 35.48 32.10 29.12
C THR A 45 35.91 33.60 29.14
N ALA A 46 35.39 34.42 28.19
CA ALA A 46 34.52 35.60 28.42
C ALA A 46 34.23 36.46 27.15
N ILE A 47 33.21 37.33 27.22
CA ILE A 47 32.59 38.24 26.20
C ILE A 47 32.08 39.49 26.98
N PRO A 48 31.77 40.71 26.43
CA PRO A 48 31.92 41.33 25.08
C PRO A 48 32.68 42.69 25.07
N LEU A 49 32.76 43.36 23.90
CA LEU A 49 32.34 44.78 23.77
C LEU A 49 32.11 45.20 22.29
N ASN A 50 31.14 46.09 22.04
CA ASN A 50 30.77 46.66 20.73
C ASN A 50 31.20 48.13 20.62
N LEU A 51 31.45 48.62 19.39
CA LEU A 51 31.31 50.04 18.99
C LEU A 51 31.14 50.16 17.46
N ILE A 52 30.70 51.34 16.96
CA ILE A 52 29.96 51.50 15.69
C ILE A 52 30.52 52.64 14.81
N SER A 53 30.18 52.62 13.50
CA SER A 53 30.32 53.66 12.42
C SER A 53 31.59 53.61 11.54
N GLY A 54 31.54 53.96 10.24
CA GLY A 54 30.40 54.29 9.36
C GLY A 54 30.80 54.72 7.92
N PHE A 55 29.80 54.93 7.03
CA PHE A 55 29.88 55.50 5.64
C PHE A 55 30.58 54.61 4.55
N HIS A 56 29.92 54.30 3.42
CA HIS A 56 29.81 55.01 2.10
C HIS A 56 31.14 55.07 1.31
N ASP A 57 31.23 54.90 -0.02
CA ASP A 57 30.24 54.83 -1.13
C ASP A 57 30.76 53.96 -2.31
N GLY A 58 29.91 53.65 -3.31
CA GLY A 58 30.34 53.75 -4.72
C GLY A 58 30.77 52.49 -5.50
N SER A 59 29.87 52.06 -6.41
CA SER A 59 30.13 51.42 -7.73
C SER A 59 30.29 49.89 -7.90
N ASN A 60 29.73 49.43 -9.03
CA ASN A 60 29.57 48.08 -9.62
C ASN A 60 29.12 48.36 -11.09
N PRO A 61 29.11 47.45 -12.11
CA PRO A 61 29.39 46.00 -12.16
C PRO A 61 30.41 45.65 -13.29
N PRO A 62 30.47 44.42 -13.86
CA PRO A 62 29.95 43.11 -13.42
C PRO A 62 31.05 42.04 -13.19
N GLY A 63 30.89 41.22 -12.16
CA GLY A 63 31.89 40.21 -11.78
C GLY A 63 31.68 38.83 -12.40
N THR A 64 32.71 38.31 -13.07
CA THR A 64 32.90 36.86 -13.25
C THR A 64 33.61 36.31 -12.01
N VAL A 65 32.92 35.51 -11.18
CA VAL A 65 33.52 34.94 -9.95
C VAL A 65 33.25 33.44 -9.83
N SER A 66 34.34 32.69 -9.64
CA SER A 66 34.35 31.25 -9.35
C SER A 66 33.74 30.92 -8.00
N SER A 67 32.95 29.84 -7.91
CA SER A 67 32.30 29.38 -6.68
C SER A 67 33.32 29.01 -5.57
N PRO A 68 33.30 29.67 -4.40
CA PRO A 68 33.99 29.18 -3.21
C PRO A 68 33.14 28.14 -2.48
N THR A 69 33.78 27.12 -1.91
CA THR A 69 33.10 26.10 -1.10
C THR A 69 32.54 26.68 0.20
N ARG A 70 31.21 26.82 0.31
CA ARG A 70 30.55 27.18 1.56
C ARG A 70 30.30 25.93 2.40
N SER A 71 31.00 25.80 3.53
CA SER A 71 30.69 24.81 4.55
C SER A 71 29.27 25.05 5.12
N VAL A 72 28.46 24.00 5.16
CA VAL A 72 27.13 24.02 5.77
C VAL A 72 27.30 23.78 7.27
N PRO A 73 26.87 24.70 8.15
CA PRO A 73 26.85 24.45 9.59
C PRO A 73 25.79 23.37 9.94
N PRO A 74 25.99 22.57 10.99
CA PRO A 74 25.09 21.48 11.32
C PRO A 74 23.69 21.98 11.69
N PHE A 75 22.65 21.28 11.23
CA PHE A 75 21.27 21.51 11.63
C PHE A 75 21.09 21.06 13.09
N GLY A 76 20.86 22.01 13.99
CA GLY A 76 20.69 21.75 15.42
C GLY A 76 20.32 23.00 16.21
N GLY A 77 19.03 23.36 16.20
CA GLY A 77 18.47 24.46 16.97
C GLY A 77 17.61 23.97 18.14
N SER A 78 17.46 24.80 19.17
CA SER A 78 16.45 24.61 20.22
C SER A 78 15.84 25.95 20.64
N VAL A 79 14.62 25.90 21.18
CA VAL A 79 13.91 27.05 21.74
C VAL A 79 13.42 26.74 23.15
N LYS A 80 13.38 27.74 24.03
CA LYS A 80 12.81 27.59 25.38
C LYS A 80 11.29 27.77 25.34
N ALA A 81 10.60 27.02 26.18
CA ALA A 81 9.17 27.15 26.37
C ALA A 81 8.81 26.99 27.85
N ASN A 82 7.70 27.58 28.28
CA ASN A 82 7.07 27.23 29.55
C ASN A 82 5.88 26.31 29.26
N THR A 83 5.82 25.16 29.92
CA THR A 83 4.71 24.21 29.79
C THR A 83 3.89 24.14 31.07
N SER A 84 2.59 23.91 30.92
CA SER A 84 1.65 23.62 32.01
C SER A 84 0.49 22.80 31.46
N GLY A 85 -0.38 22.27 32.31
CA GLY A 85 -1.59 21.63 31.83
C GLY A 85 -2.68 21.54 32.90
N VAL A 86 -3.93 21.44 32.46
CA VAL A 86 -5.10 21.28 33.32
C VAL A 86 -6.05 20.20 32.79
N TRP A 87 -6.63 19.41 33.68
CA TRP A 87 -7.55 18.33 33.31
C TRP A 87 -8.95 18.89 33.07
N ILE A 88 -9.39 18.94 31.82
CA ILE A 88 -10.63 19.63 31.41
C ILE A 88 -11.85 18.72 31.32
N SER A 89 -11.66 17.40 31.25
CA SER A 89 -12.74 16.44 31.09
C SER A 89 -12.32 15.04 31.52
N VAL A 90 -13.29 14.23 31.95
CA VAL A 90 -13.18 12.77 32.09
C VAL A 90 -14.41 12.09 31.49
N LYS A 91 -14.27 10.82 31.16
CA LYS A 91 -15.35 9.91 30.78
C LYS A 91 -15.40 8.78 31.79
N ASP A 92 -16.58 8.53 32.34
CA ASP A 92 -16.79 7.54 33.40
C ASP A 92 -16.77 6.10 32.86
N LYS A 93 -16.76 5.10 33.75
CA LYS A 93 -16.96 3.66 33.46
C LYS A 93 -18.41 3.23 33.79
N GLY A 94 -19.38 4.12 33.52
CA GLY A 94 -20.81 4.04 33.91
C GLY A 94 -21.27 5.36 34.54
N ASP A 95 -22.58 5.64 34.61
CA ASP A 95 -23.14 6.98 34.89
C ASP A 95 -22.90 7.59 36.31
N LYS A 96 -21.94 7.08 37.09
CA LYS A 96 -21.78 7.40 38.52
C LYS A 96 -20.46 8.08 38.91
N ALA A 97 -19.37 8.00 38.14
CA ALA A 97 -18.07 8.51 38.60
C ALA A 97 -18.05 10.05 38.78
N LYS A 98 -18.85 10.78 37.98
CA LYS A 98 -19.09 12.23 38.12
C LYS A 98 -19.46 12.71 39.53
N SER A 99 -20.09 11.89 40.38
CA SER A 99 -20.55 12.33 41.70
C SER A 99 -19.44 12.48 42.74
N ASN A 100 -18.22 11.99 42.46
CA ASN A 100 -17.07 12.12 43.36
C ASN A 100 -15.79 12.58 42.63
N LEU A 101 -15.97 13.31 41.53
CA LEU A 101 -14.88 13.85 40.70
C LEU A 101 -14.38 15.19 41.27
N THR A 102 -13.07 15.31 41.50
CA THR A 102 -12.44 16.55 42.02
C THR A 102 -11.25 16.99 41.16
N GLY A 103 -10.91 18.28 41.19
CA GLY A 103 -9.69 18.81 40.56
C GLY A 103 -9.77 19.15 39.05
N ILE A 104 -10.93 19.00 38.42
CA ILE A 104 -11.15 19.49 37.04
C ILE A 104 -10.81 20.99 36.93
N ASN A 105 -10.19 21.36 35.81
CA ASN A 105 -9.53 22.64 35.53
C ASN A 105 -8.30 22.97 36.40
N THR A 106 -7.71 21.99 37.09
CA THR A 106 -6.41 22.10 37.77
C THR A 106 -5.39 21.10 37.19
N ASN A 107 -4.13 21.15 37.64
CA ASN A 107 -3.08 20.23 37.20
C ASN A 107 -3.26 18.78 37.70
N GLN A 108 -4.19 18.54 38.64
CA GLN A 108 -4.51 17.22 39.18
C GLN A 108 -6.01 16.94 39.15
N VAL A 109 -6.43 15.77 38.64
CA VAL A 109 -7.83 15.29 38.70
C VAL A 109 -7.89 13.99 39.51
N ASN A 110 -8.87 13.88 40.40
CA ASN A 110 -9.06 12.71 41.26
C ASN A 110 -10.48 12.15 41.09
N TRP A 111 -10.61 10.81 41.12
CA TRP A 111 -11.87 10.09 40.94
C TRP A 111 -12.01 8.92 41.92
N GLY A 112 -13.19 8.31 41.93
CA GLY A 112 -13.48 7.16 42.77
C GLY A 112 -13.76 7.50 44.24
N THR A 113 -14.37 6.55 44.94
CA THR A 113 -14.59 6.62 46.38
C THR A 113 -13.62 5.65 47.06
N PRO A 114 -12.77 6.08 48.01
CA PRO A 114 -11.81 5.21 48.70
C PRO A 114 -12.50 4.01 49.34
N TYR A 115 -11.89 2.83 49.27
CA TYR A 115 -12.49 1.58 49.75
C TYR A 115 -12.76 1.57 51.27
N LYS A 116 -11.90 2.24 52.07
CA LYS A 116 -12.15 2.56 53.49
C LYS A 116 -11.90 4.06 53.75
N PRO A 117 -12.95 4.92 53.75
CA PRO A 117 -12.79 6.36 53.97
C PRO A 117 -12.12 6.76 55.29
N ASP A 118 -12.24 5.94 56.34
CA ASP A 118 -11.65 6.18 57.66
C ASP A 118 -10.14 5.83 57.75
N ASN A 119 -9.55 5.23 56.71
CA ASN A 119 -8.11 4.92 56.67
C ASN A 119 -7.32 6.08 56.04
N PRO A 120 -6.44 6.80 56.77
CA PRO A 120 -5.67 7.92 56.23
C PRO A 120 -4.64 7.55 55.13
N GLN A 121 -4.43 6.25 54.90
CA GLN A 121 -3.63 5.72 53.78
C GLN A 121 -4.44 5.44 52.50
N GLU A 122 -5.78 5.34 52.57
CA GLU A 122 -6.64 5.13 51.39
C GLU A 122 -7.17 6.47 50.87
N ARG A 123 -7.09 6.69 49.56
CA ARG A 123 -7.37 7.97 48.89
C ARG A 123 -8.05 7.76 47.53
N GLN A 124 -8.47 8.85 46.90
CA GLN A 124 -8.94 8.83 45.52
C GLN A 124 -7.79 8.48 44.56
N SER A 125 -8.06 7.68 43.51
CA SER A 125 -7.13 7.53 42.39
C SER A 125 -7.07 8.83 41.59
N ALA A 126 -5.92 9.17 41.03
CA ALA A 126 -5.69 10.49 40.45
C ALA A 126 -4.62 10.53 39.35
N TYR A 127 -4.75 11.50 38.45
CA TYR A 127 -3.69 11.93 37.53
C TYR A 127 -3.23 13.34 37.88
N GLN A 128 -1.93 13.57 37.91
CA GLN A 128 -1.32 14.91 37.99
C GLN A 128 -0.38 15.12 36.80
N PHE A 129 -0.33 16.33 36.26
CA PHE A 129 0.65 16.74 35.26
C PHE A 129 1.37 18.04 35.66
N ASP A 130 2.67 17.94 35.92
CA ASP A 130 3.52 19.06 36.29
C ASP A 130 4.40 19.46 35.10
N GLY A 131 4.17 20.66 34.57
CA GLY A 131 4.94 21.23 33.46
C GLY A 131 6.32 21.78 33.87
N LEU A 132 7.09 22.25 32.90
CA LEU A 132 8.47 22.72 33.04
C LEU A 132 8.62 24.20 32.68
N THR A 133 9.33 24.92 33.53
CA THR A 133 9.61 26.35 33.40
C THR A 133 11.12 26.61 33.57
N PRO A 134 11.96 26.50 32.52
CA PRO A 134 11.61 26.28 31.11
C PRO A 134 11.88 24.85 30.59
N ALA A 135 10.93 24.31 29.83
CA ALA A 135 11.15 23.25 28.86
C ALA A 135 12.16 23.67 27.77
N THR A 136 12.76 22.69 27.09
CA THR A 136 13.64 22.92 25.93
C THR A 136 13.15 22.10 24.75
N LEU A 137 12.68 22.78 23.71
CA LEU A 137 12.14 22.16 22.50
C LEU A 137 13.25 22.07 21.44
N THR A 138 13.56 20.86 21.02
CA THR A 138 14.55 20.53 19.99
C THR A 138 13.93 20.62 18.59
N LEU A 139 14.61 21.29 17.65
CA LEU A 139 14.14 21.53 16.28
C LEU A 139 14.75 20.57 15.25
N ASP A 140 15.43 19.52 15.70
CA ASP A 140 16.17 18.54 14.89
C ASP A 140 15.44 17.19 14.77
N GLY A 141 14.15 17.15 15.12
CA GLY A 141 13.34 15.92 15.07
C GLY A 141 13.61 14.92 16.20
N LYS A 142 14.39 15.28 17.23
CA LYS A 142 14.50 14.50 18.47
C LYS A 142 13.37 14.84 19.45
N ASP A 143 13.09 13.90 20.35
CA ASP A 143 12.10 14.06 21.40
C ASP A 143 12.50 15.13 22.44
N CYS A 144 11.54 15.97 22.82
CA CYS A 144 11.66 17.09 23.75
C CYS A 144 10.80 16.89 25.00
N LEU A 145 11.36 17.09 26.19
CA LEU A 145 10.63 16.89 27.45
C LEU A 145 9.64 18.04 27.71
N LEU A 146 8.38 17.70 28.02
CA LEU A 146 7.31 18.66 28.32
C LEU A 146 6.92 18.74 29.80
N GLY A 147 7.08 17.66 30.57
CA GLY A 147 6.64 17.63 31.97
C GLY A 147 6.48 16.22 32.53
N THR A 148 6.17 16.16 33.82
CA THR A 148 6.02 14.92 34.58
C THR A 148 4.54 14.59 34.75
N PHE A 149 4.12 13.43 34.28
CA PHE A 149 2.85 12.81 34.62
C PHE A 149 3.02 11.92 35.86
N THR A 150 2.11 12.03 36.83
CA THR A 150 2.03 11.11 37.98
C THR A 150 0.67 10.43 37.97
N HIS A 151 0.65 9.11 38.06
CA HIS A 151 -0.57 8.34 38.33
C HIS A 151 -0.52 7.88 39.78
N PHE A 152 -1.59 8.17 40.52
CA PHE A 152 -1.85 7.69 41.86
C PHE A 152 -2.90 6.58 41.75
N ASN A 153 -2.51 5.32 41.88
CA ASN A 153 -3.44 4.20 41.88
C ASN A 153 -3.76 3.79 43.33
N TYR A 154 -5.01 3.95 43.76
CA TYR A 154 -5.48 3.59 45.10
C TYR A 154 -6.79 2.81 45.05
N THR A 155 -7.03 1.93 46.03
CA THR A 155 -8.22 1.06 46.00
C THR A 155 -9.52 1.88 46.14
N ILE A 156 -10.25 2.02 45.04
CA ILE A 156 -11.58 2.65 45.02
C ILE A 156 -12.70 1.61 44.82
N THR A 157 -13.93 2.00 45.16
CA THR A 157 -15.12 1.16 44.92
C THR A 157 -15.46 1.10 43.43
N GLY A 158 -15.59 -0.11 42.89
CA GLY A 158 -15.51 -0.39 41.43
C GLY A 158 -16.60 0.23 40.52
N ASP A 159 -17.64 0.84 41.08
CA ASP A 159 -18.68 1.58 40.33
C ASP A 159 -18.23 3.00 39.91
N TYR A 160 -17.08 3.50 40.40
CA TYR A 160 -16.71 4.93 40.36
C TYR A 160 -15.38 5.26 39.66
N SER A 161 -14.90 4.40 38.77
CA SER A 161 -13.69 4.68 37.97
C SER A 161 -13.99 5.39 36.63
N ILE A 162 -12.97 6.01 36.05
CA ILE A 162 -12.97 6.60 34.71
C ILE A 162 -12.54 5.58 33.64
N SER A 163 -12.92 5.86 32.39
CA SER A 163 -12.41 5.21 31.17
C SER A 163 -11.50 6.15 30.36
N GLN A 164 -11.60 7.46 30.56
CA GLN A 164 -10.83 8.47 29.82
C GLN A 164 -10.63 9.75 30.66
N ALA A 165 -9.52 10.45 30.46
CA ALA A 165 -9.28 11.82 30.92
C ALA A 165 -8.68 12.66 29.78
N ILE A 166 -8.92 13.98 29.79
CA ILE A 166 -8.37 14.92 28.79
C ILE A 166 -7.58 16.02 29.50
N LEU A 167 -6.28 16.05 29.24
CA LEU A 167 -5.36 17.09 29.66
C LEU A 167 -5.34 18.19 28.58
N LYS A 168 -5.73 19.40 28.94
CA LYS A 168 -5.41 20.60 28.15
C LYS A 168 -3.97 21.02 28.50
N LEU A 169 -3.03 20.64 27.66
CA LEU A 169 -1.62 21.01 27.73
C LEU A 169 -1.42 22.38 27.06
N THR A 170 -0.78 23.31 27.76
CA THR A 170 -0.44 24.66 27.27
C THR A 170 1.07 24.79 27.14
N ILE A 171 1.55 25.23 25.98
CA ILE A 171 2.98 25.41 25.67
C ILE A 171 3.20 26.88 25.25
N GLN A 172 3.91 27.66 26.07
CA GLN A 172 4.28 29.04 25.79
C GLN A 172 5.70 29.10 25.22
N ILE A 173 5.85 29.22 23.91
CA ILE A 173 7.13 29.14 23.21
C ILE A 173 7.74 30.53 23.10
N GLN A 174 8.99 30.69 23.55
CA GLN A 174 9.68 31.98 23.58
C GLN A 174 9.85 32.55 22.16
N GLY A 175 9.34 33.76 21.94
CA GLY A 175 9.36 34.43 20.63
C GLY A 175 8.31 33.96 19.62
N VAL A 176 7.38 33.08 20.03
CA VAL A 176 6.30 32.55 19.16
C VAL A 176 4.92 32.69 19.80
N GLY A 177 4.80 32.50 21.11
CA GLY A 177 3.55 32.63 21.87
C GLY A 177 2.97 31.29 22.33
N THR A 178 1.69 31.32 22.71
CA THR A 178 1.00 30.19 23.35
C THR A 178 0.37 29.24 22.33
N LYS A 179 0.54 27.94 22.54
CA LYS A 179 -0.11 26.84 21.82
C LYS A 179 -0.82 25.93 22.84
N GLU A 180 -1.94 25.33 22.47
CA GLU A 180 -2.79 24.55 23.38
C GLU A 180 -3.25 23.24 22.72
N PHE A 181 -3.15 22.14 23.45
CA PHE A 181 -3.32 20.77 22.95
C PHE A 181 -4.21 19.97 23.90
N ASN A 182 -5.21 19.28 23.37
CA ASN A 182 -6.03 18.34 24.16
C ASN A 182 -5.44 16.93 24.03
N VAL A 183 -4.73 16.46 25.04
CA VAL A 183 -4.14 15.12 25.10
C VAL A 183 -5.10 14.19 25.83
N THR A 184 -5.54 13.13 25.14
CA THR A 184 -6.36 12.07 25.74
C THR A 184 -5.50 11.05 26.48
N PHE A 185 -5.99 10.59 27.62
CA PHE A 185 -5.48 9.47 28.39
C PHE A 185 -6.63 8.48 28.57
N ASN A 186 -6.46 7.25 28.09
CA ASN A 186 -7.40 6.16 28.31
C ASN A 186 -7.00 5.43 29.60
N HIS A 187 -7.93 5.32 30.54
CA HIS A 187 -7.74 4.58 31.80
C HIS A 187 -8.36 3.19 31.69
N ASN A 188 -7.65 2.18 32.18
CA ASN A 188 -8.24 0.87 32.43
C ASN A 188 -8.03 0.47 33.88
N GLU A 189 -9.06 0.72 34.68
CA GLU A 189 -9.15 0.24 36.05
C GLU A 189 -9.50 -1.23 36.14
N THR A 190 -8.70 -1.97 36.90
CA THR A 190 -8.58 -3.43 36.81
C THR A 190 -9.19 -4.10 38.04
N PRO A 191 -10.10 -5.08 37.90
CA PRO A 191 -10.73 -5.69 39.07
C PRO A 191 -9.72 -6.39 39.99
N ASN A 192 -9.57 -5.87 41.20
CA ASN A 192 -8.68 -6.37 42.26
C ASN A 192 -9.13 -7.71 42.87
N LYS A 193 -9.31 -8.76 42.04
CA LYS A 193 -9.65 -10.13 42.41
C LYS A 193 -8.91 -11.13 41.48
N PRO A 194 -8.24 -12.17 42.01
CA PRO A 194 -8.22 -12.61 43.41
C PRO A 194 -7.24 -11.86 44.32
N GLY A 195 -6.53 -10.84 43.81
CA GLY A 195 -5.60 -10.00 44.58
C GLY A 195 -5.41 -8.64 43.90
N PRO A 196 -4.46 -7.81 44.36
CA PRO A 196 -4.13 -6.55 43.70
C PRO A 196 -3.68 -6.76 42.25
N VAL A 197 -4.19 -5.93 41.33
CA VAL A 197 -3.87 -5.95 39.90
C VAL A 197 -3.42 -4.54 39.46
N PRO A 198 -2.24 -4.37 38.81
CA PRO A 198 -1.77 -3.05 38.41
C PRO A 198 -2.65 -2.40 37.34
N ASP A 199 -3.03 -1.14 37.57
CA ASP A 199 -3.82 -0.35 36.63
C ASP A 199 -3.00 0.18 35.46
N LYS A 200 -3.70 0.42 34.34
CA LYS A 200 -3.07 0.78 33.07
C LYS A 200 -3.63 2.08 32.52
N VAL A 201 -2.78 3.08 32.43
CA VAL A 201 -2.99 4.30 31.65
C VAL A 201 -2.44 4.10 30.23
N SER A 202 -3.06 4.69 29.22
CA SER A 202 -2.49 4.75 27.87
C SER A 202 -2.82 6.01 27.11
N ILE A 203 -1.85 6.54 26.35
CA ILE A 203 -2.06 7.67 25.43
C ILE A 203 -2.31 7.08 24.03
N PRO A 204 -3.53 7.21 23.47
CA PRO A 204 -3.84 6.70 22.13
C PRO A 204 -2.98 7.39 21.06
N GLU A 205 -2.95 6.81 19.86
CA GLU A 205 -1.95 7.14 18.84
C GLU A 205 -1.98 8.60 18.37
N ILE A 206 -3.16 9.24 18.44
CA ILE A 206 -3.42 10.62 18.03
C ILE A 206 -3.28 11.57 19.22
N SER A 207 -2.06 12.02 19.51
CA SER A 207 -1.79 13.02 20.55
C SER A 207 -1.37 14.36 19.94
N ALA A 208 -2.37 14.99 19.31
CA ALA A 208 -2.48 16.39 18.88
C ALA A 208 -1.27 16.99 18.13
N THR A 209 -1.24 16.83 16.80
CA THR A 209 -0.33 17.58 15.93
C THR A 209 -0.85 19.01 15.73
N GLN A 210 -0.05 20.03 16.06
CA GLN A 210 -0.34 21.42 15.68
C GLN A 210 0.85 22.05 14.96
N GLU A 211 0.59 22.80 13.89
CA GLU A 211 1.61 23.60 13.24
C GLU A 211 2.06 24.78 14.13
N VAL A 212 3.36 24.98 14.22
CA VAL A 212 3.98 26.11 14.91
C VAL A 212 5.15 26.66 14.09
N THR A 213 5.08 27.94 13.75
CA THR A 213 6.17 28.66 13.07
C THR A 213 7.21 29.08 14.10
N ILE A 214 8.42 28.53 14.02
CA ILE A 214 9.54 28.83 14.93
C ILE A 214 10.71 29.35 14.09
N GLN A 215 11.22 30.54 14.41
CA GLN A 215 12.34 31.17 13.69
C GLN A 215 12.11 31.27 12.16
N GLY A 216 10.86 31.51 11.74
CA GLY A 216 10.47 31.63 10.33
C GLY A 216 10.24 30.32 9.59
N LYS A 217 10.31 29.15 10.25
CA LYS A 217 10.02 27.84 9.65
C LYS A 217 8.84 27.16 10.32
N ALA A 218 8.00 26.47 9.55
CA ALA A 218 6.89 25.68 10.09
C ALA A 218 7.37 24.34 10.67
N TYR A 219 6.88 23.97 11.85
CA TYR A 219 7.12 22.67 12.46
C TYR A 219 5.80 22.04 12.89
N ALA A 220 5.67 20.73 12.69
CA ALA A 220 4.64 19.91 13.31
C ALA A 220 5.09 19.53 14.73
N LEU A 221 4.43 20.08 15.75
CA LEU A 221 4.62 19.66 17.15
C LEU A 221 3.64 18.53 17.46
N THR A 222 4.16 17.36 17.79
CA THR A 222 3.39 16.15 18.14
C THR A 222 3.82 15.65 19.52
N ILE A 223 2.89 15.16 20.35
CA ILE A 223 3.20 14.49 21.62
C ILE A 223 3.51 13.01 21.33
N THR A 224 4.66 12.49 21.75
CA THR A 224 5.16 11.16 21.31
C THR A 224 4.84 10.02 22.30
N GLY A 225 4.71 10.31 23.60
CA GLY A 225 4.27 9.34 24.60
C GLY A 225 4.89 9.56 25.98
N PHE A 226 4.93 8.49 26.77
CA PHE A 226 5.65 8.42 28.04
C PHE A 226 7.07 7.88 27.80
N LEU A 227 8.11 8.47 28.37
CA LEU A 227 9.43 7.83 28.42
C LEU A 227 9.54 6.96 29.69
N GLN A 228 9.96 5.70 29.52
CA GLN A 228 10.38 4.81 30.61
C GLN A 228 11.65 4.08 30.19
N ASN A 229 12.70 4.14 31.02
CA ASN A 229 13.98 3.45 30.79
C ASN A 229 14.54 3.68 29.36
N GLU A 230 14.68 4.96 28.98
CA GLU A 230 15.16 5.43 27.67
C GLU A 230 14.30 5.02 26.46
N LYS A 231 13.14 4.38 26.66
CA LYS A 231 12.23 3.95 25.61
C LYS A 231 10.86 4.64 25.71
N VAL A 232 10.37 5.16 24.59
CA VAL A 232 9.01 5.70 24.52
C VAL A 232 8.00 4.55 24.55
N THR A 233 7.08 4.61 25.49
CA THR A 233 5.92 3.72 25.65
C THR A 233 4.63 4.53 25.61
N ARG A 234 3.58 3.94 25.04
CA ARG A 234 2.21 4.49 25.09
C ARG A 234 1.37 3.90 26.23
N ASN A 235 1.92 2.94 26.97
CA ASN A 235 1.28 2.29 28.11
C ASN A 235 2.10 2.62 29.38
N PHE A 236 1.41 3.03 30.44
CA PHE A 236 1.98 3.30 31.74
C PHE A 236 1.21 2.49 32.79
N ILE A 237 1.93 1.71 33.59
CA ILE A 237 1.35 0.73 34.52
C ILE A 237 1.70 1.14 35.95
N THR A 238 0.72 1.10 36.85
CA THR A 238 0.87 1.52 38.25
C THR A 238 0.30 0.45 39.16
N GLU A 239 1.18 -0.11 39.98
CA GLU A 239 0.85 -1.08 41.03
C GLU A 239 -0.25 -0.56 41.97
N GLU A 240 -1.13 -1.46 42.43
CA GLU A 240 -2.20 -1.15 43.36
C GLU A 240 -1.69 -0.49 44.66
N SER A 241 -2.40 0.57 45.10
CA SER A 241 -2.05 1.38 46.28
C SER A 241 -0.66 2.02 46.25
N LYS A 242 -0.20 2.47 45.06
CA LYS A 242 1.06 3.20 44.86
C LYS A 242 0.89 4.35 43.86
N ASP A 243 1.78 5.33 43.94
CA ASP A 243 2.03 6.27 42.85
C ASP A 243 3.28 5.88 42.05
N ASN A 244 3.31 6.28 40.77
CA ASN A 244 4.55 6.34 40.00
C ASN A 244 4.48 7.43 38.93
N LYS A 245 5.64 7.75 38.34
CA LYS A 245 5.83 8.90 37.44
C LYS A 245 6.33 8.50 36.07
N ALA A 246 5.92 9.28 35.06
CA ALA A 246 6.37 9.21 33.68
C ALA A 246 6.73 10.61 33.17
N GLU A 247 7.66 10.67 32.24
CA GLU A 247 7.96 11.89 31.50
C GLU A 247 7.15 11.95 30.21
N ILE A 248 6.42 13.04 29.96
CA ILE A 248 5.72 13.27 28.69
C ILE A 248 6.65 13.99 27.73
N TYR A 249 6.79 13.43 26.53
CA TYR A 249 7.63 13.97 25.46
C TYR A 249 6.83 14.50 24.27
N CYS A 250 7.37 15.54 23.64
CA CYS A 250 7.02 16.01 22.30
C CYS A 250 8.07 15.62 21.28
N LYS A 251 7.79 15.89 20.01
CA LYS A 251 8.76 15.97 18.92
C LYS A 251 8.33 17.08 17.97
N LEU A 252 9.28 17.90 17.52
CA LEU A 252 9.05 18.91 16.48
C LEU A 252 9.72 18.45 15.19
N VAL A 253 8.92 18.19 14.16
CA VAL A 253 9.39 17.83 12.82
C VAL A 253 9.25 19.06 11.92
N LEU A 254 10.31 19.39 11.17
CA LEU A 254 10.27 20.47 10.18
C LEU A 254 9.25 20.12 9.09
N ILE A 255 8.32 21.02 8.82
CA ILE A 255 7.49 20.99 7.62
C ILE A 255 8.29 21.71 6.54
N GLU A 256 8.70 20.99 5.50
CA GLU A 256 9.40 21.59 4.36
C GLU A 256 8.44 22.53 3.60
N GLU A 257 8.95 23.70 3.17
CA GLU A 257 8.12 24.67 2.44
C GLU A 257 7.62 24.05 1.13
N PRO A 258 6.31 24.11 0.82
CA PRO A 258 5.79 23.56 -0.42
C PRO A 258 6.37 24.31 -1.62
N VAL A 259 7.00 23.57 -2.53
CA VAL A 259 7.36 24.07 -3.86
C VAL A 259 6.10 24.62 -4.51
N GLN A 260 6.16 25.87 -5.00
CA GLN A 260 4.94 26.66 -5.23
C GLN A 260 3.94 25.99 -6.19
N PRO A 261 2.63 26.07 -5.90
CA PRO A 261 1.61 25.31 -6.61
C PRO A 261 1.42 25.81 -8.04
N VAL A 262 1.71 24.93 -9.00
CA VAL A 262 1.24 25.10 -10.38
C VAL A 262 -0.17 24.52 -10.47
N SER A 263 -1.16 25.37 -10.76
CA SER A 263 -2.60 25.07 -10.81
C SER A 263 -3.27 24.77 -9.44
N PRO A 264 -4.59 25.04 -9.29
CA PRO A 264 -5.31 24.78 -8.03
C PRO A 264 -5.40 23.28 -7.71
N PRO A 265 -5.65 22.89 -6.45
CA PRO A 265 -5.73 21.48 -6.06
C PRO A 265 -6.85 20.76 -6.84
N VAL A 266 -6.43 19.83 -7.70
CA VAL A 266 -7.34 18.87 -8.32
C VAL A 266 -7.91 17.99 -7.22
N THR A 267 -9.23 18.00 -7.06
CA THR A 267 -9.90 17.05 -6.16
C THR A 267 -9.55 15.63 -6.58
N PRO A 268 -9.14 14.74 -5.66
CA PRO A 268 -8.87 13.36 -6.01
C PRO A 268 -10.15 12.78 -6.63
N THR A 269 -10.04 12.27 -7.85
CA THR A 269 -11.19 11.80 -8.63
C THR A 269 -11.25 10.29 -8.50
N CYS A 270 -12.28 9.78 -7.82
CA CYS A 270 -12.48 8.34 -7.66
C CYS A 270 -13.03 7.75 -8.96
N TYR A 271 -12.16 7.64 -9.96
CA TYR A 271 -12.48 6.97 -11.21
C TYR A 271 -12.68 5.48 -10.92
N LEU A 272 -13.93 5.04 -11.07
CA LEU A 272 -14.17 3.77 -11.71
C LEU A 272 -13.38 3.77 -13.03
N ILE A 273 -12.36 2.91 -13.14
CA ILE A 273 -11.81 2.55 -14.45
C ILE A 273 -12.79 1.55 -15.09
N VAL A 274 -13.98 2.05 -15.43
CA VAL A 274 -14.70 1.53 -16.58
C VAL A 274 -13.73 1.75 -17.74
N LEU A 275 -13.11 0.67 -18.23
CA LEU A 275 -12.47 0.73 -19.54
C LEU A 275 -13.54 1.26 -20.49
N PRO A 276 -13.34 2.40 -21.18
CA PRO A 276 -14.40 2.98 -21.98
C PRO A 276 -14.89 1.93 -22.95
N SER A 277 -16.17 1.56 -22.78
CA SER A 277 -16.92 0.71 -23.69
C SER A 277 -16.98 1.47 -25.00
N CYS A 278 -15.94 1.27 -25.82
CA CYS A 278 -15.69 2.08 -26.99
C CYS A 278 -16.96 2.10 -27.83
N PRO A 279 -17.60 3.27 -28.05
CA PRO A 279 -18.74 3.33 -28.95
C PRO A 279 -18.26 2.76 -30.27
N CYS A 280 -18.86 1.64 -30.69
CA CYS A 280 -18.41 0.95 -31.88
C CYS A 280 -18.51 1.97 -33.03
N PRO A 281 -17.41 2.28 -33.74
CA PRO A 281 -17.46 3.30 -34.77
C PRO A 281 -18.53 2.87 -35.79
N PRO A 282 -19.46 3.77 -36.17
CA PRO A 282 -20.52 3.41 -37.11
C PRO A 282 -19.86 2.83 -38.37
N PRO A 283 -20.40 1.73 -38.93
CA PRO A 283 -19.70 0.98 -39.96
C PRO A 283 -19.42 1.88 -41.16
N GLN A 284 -18.15 2.27 -41.33
CA GLN A 284 -17.75 3.03 -42.51
C GLN A 284 -18.05 2.20 -43.75
N PRO A 285 -18.63 2.80 -44.81
CA PRO A 285 -18.91 2.07 -46.04
C PRO A 285 -17.60 1.48 -46.58
N PRO A 286 -17.63 0.26 -47.17
CA PRO A 286 -16.43 -0.41 -47.61
C PRO A 286 -15.74 0.37 -48.73
N VAL A 287 -14.65 1.07 -48.37
CA VAL A 287 -13.68 1.58 -49.34
C VAL A 287 -12.94 0.39 -49.96
N SER A 288 -13.50 -0.13 -51.04
CA SER A 288 -13.01 -1.30 -51.77
C SER A 288 -11.53 -1.15 -52.14
N PRO A 289 -10.62 -1.95 -51.56
CA PRO A 289 -9.31 -2.16 -52.14
C PRO A 289 -9.50 -2.93 -53.44
N ILE A 290 -8.80 -2.55 -54.51
CA ILE A 290 -8.78 -3.34 -55.74
C ILE A 290 -8.04 -4.65 -55.43
N PHE A 291 -8.78 -5.74 -55.27
CA PHE A 291 -8.23 -7.08 -55.07
C PHE A 291 -7.55 -7.55 -56.37
N VAL A 292 -6.23 -7.38 -56.46
CA VAL A 292 -5.41 -8.15 -57.40
C VAL A 292 -5.28 -9.57 -56.84
N ILE A 293 -6.18 -10.46 -57.24
CA ILE A 293 -6.19 -11.86 -56.81
C ILE A 293 -5.01 -12.58 -57.46
N TYR A 294 -3.93 -12.75 -56.70
CA TYR A 294 -2.96 -13.82 -56.97
C TYR A 294 -3.47 -15.14 -56.34
N PRO A 295 -3.19 -16.30 -56.97
CA PRO A 295 -3.70 -17.59 -56.50
C PRO A 295 -3.12 -17.98 -55.13
N PRO A 296 -3.84 -18.82 -54.36
CA PRO A 296 -3.40 -19.27 -53.05
C PRO A 296 -2.17 -20.21 -53.12
N THR A 297 -1.51 -20.40 -51.97
CA THR A 297 -0.36 -21.31 -51.76
C THR A 297 0.88 -21.00 -52.61
N GLY A 298 1.59 -19.92 -52.26
CA GLY A 298 2.95 -19.66 -52.74
C GLY A 298 3.98 -20.58 -52.07
N VAL A 299 4.12 -21.81 -52.54
CA VAL A 299 5.18 -22.74 -52.09
C VAL A 299 6.47 -22.45 -52.86
N ILE A 300 7.47 -21.90 -52.19
CA ILE A 300 8.79 -21.60 -52.78
C ILE A 300 9.65 -22.88 -52.80
N PRO A 301 10.35 -23.22 -53.89
CA PRO A 301 11.29 -24.35 -53.90
C PRO A 301 12.36 -24.21 -52.80
N GLY A 302 12.56 -25.27 -52.01
CA GLY A 302 13.58 -25.32 -50.96
C GLY A 302 15.00 -25.42 -51.53
N GLY A 303 16.00 -25.12 -50.68
CA GLY A 303 17.42 -25.24 -51.06
C GLY A 303 18.00 -24.10 -51.90
N GLN A 304 17.45 -22.88 -51.83
CA GLN A 304 18.00 -21.76 -52.61
C GLN A 304 19.22 -21.12 -51.95
N THR A 305 20.15 -20.66 -52.81
CA THR A 305 21.34 -19.89 -52.44
C THR A 305 21.14 -18.43 -52.85
N GLY A 306 20.70 -17.59 -51.93
CA GLY A 306 20.43 -16.17 -52.17
C GLY A 306 19.38 -15.58 -51.21
N PRO A 307 19.09 -14.27 -51.31
CA PRO A 307 18.04 -13.64 -50.51
C PRO A 307 16.64 -14.06 -50.97
N THR A 308 15.83 -14.58 -50.05
CA THR A 308 14.43 -14.96 -50.29
C THR A 308 13.50 -13.85 -49.76
N VAL A 309 12.65 -13.28 -50.60
CA VAL A 309 11.68 -12.24 -50.20
C VAL A 309 10.27 -12.65 -50.59
N ILE A 310 9.33 -12.61 -49.63
CA ILE A 310 7.93 -12.99 -49.86
C ILE A 310 7.02 -11.75 -49.84
N PRO A 311 6.24 -11.48 -50.90
CA PRO A 311 5.30 -10.37 -50.93
C PRO A 311 4.26 -10.41 -49.79
N GLY A 312 4.03 -9.27 -49.14
CA GLY A 312 2.99 -9.10 -48.13
C GLY A 312 1.58 -8.97 -48.69
N GLY A 313 0.59 -8.90 -47.80
CA GLY A 313 -0.84 -8.84 -48.15
C GLY A 313 -1.50 -10.21 -48.30
N GLN A 314 -0.80 -11.30 -47.95
CA GLN A 314 -1.29 -12.66 -48.11
C GLN A 314 -2.41 -13.00 -47.11
N ILE A 315 -3.45 -13.68 -47.60
CA ILE A 315 -4.56 -14.24 -46.82
C ILE A 315 -4.52 -15.75 -47.03
N GLY A 316 -4.46 -16.52 -45.93
CA GLY A 316 -4.23 -17.96 -45.94
C GLY A 316 -2.89 -18.37 -45.32
N PRO A 317 -2.57 -19.68 -45.31
CA PRO A 317 -1.33 -20.20 -44.73
C PRO A 317 -0.11 -19.88 -45.61
N THR A 318 0.98 -19.42 -44.97
CA THR A 318 2.28 -19.15 -45.60
C THR A 318 3.29 -20.18 -45.12
N VAL A 319 3.95 -20.89 -46.04
CA VAL A 319 4.97 -21.90 -45.71
C VAL A 319 6.25 -21.67 -46.52
N ILE A 320 7.40 -21.58 -45.83
CA ILE A 320 8.72 -21.40 -46.45
C ILE A 320 9.56 -22.67 -46.29
N PRO A 321 9.77 -23.48 -47.33
CA PRO A 321 10.61 -24.67 -47.25
C PRO A 321 12.07 -24.35 -46.87
N GLY A 322 12.65 -25.23 -46.04
CA GLY A 322 13.98 -25.06 -45.46
C GLY A 322 15.16 -25.31 -46.41
N GLY A 323 16.36 -25.28 -45.83
CA GLY A 323 17.62 -25.42 -46.57
C GLY A 323 18.07 -24.13 -47.25
N GLN A 324 17.54 -22.97 -46.83
CA GLN A 324 17.89 -21.68 -47.44
C GLN A 324 19.28 -21.21 -46.99
N ILE A 325 20.06 -20.69 -47.93
CA ILE A 325 21.39 -20.13 -47.71
C ILE A 325 21.38 -18.66 -48.15
N GLY A 326 21.10 -17.76 -47.20
CA GLY A 326 20.90 -16.33 -47.44
C GLY A 326 19.83 -15.71 -46.53
N PRO A 327 19.58 -14.40 -46.63
CA PRO A 327 18.55 -13.73 -45.84
C PRO A 327 17.11 -14.06 -46.30
N THR A 328 16.23 -14.37 -45.37
CA THR A 328 14.80 -14.62 -45.61
C THR A 328 13.97 -13.46 -45.05
N VAL A 329 13.15 -12.78 -45.87
CA VAL A 329 12.37 -11.59 -45.47
C VAL A 329 10.89 -11.73 -45.87
N ILE A 330 9.97 -11.50 -44.93
CA ILE A 330 8.50 -11.54 -45.15
C ILE A 330 7.87 -10.16 -44.88
N PRO A 331 8.08 -9.15 -45.74
CA PRO A 331 7.57 -7.80 -45.53
C PRO A 331 6.04 -7.70 -45.65
N GLY A 332 5.38 -7.14 -44.65
CA GLY A 332 3.99 -6.67 -44.72
C GLY A 332 3.05 -7.32 -43.70
N GLY A 333 1.75 -7.24 -43.96
CA GLY A 333 0.74 -7.93 -43.16
C GLY A 333 0.33 -9.25 -43.79
N GLN A 334 0.08 -10.28 -42.97
CA GLN A 334 -0.55 -11.54 -43.38
C GLN A 334 -1.71 -11.91 -42.45
N ILE A 335 -2.67 -12.67 -42.96
CA ILE A 335 -3.83 -13.18 -42.24
C ILE A 335 -3.90 -14.70 -42.45
N GLY A 336 -3.33 -15.45 -41.52
CA GLY A 336 -3.18 -16.91 -41.55
C GLY A 336 -1.91 -17.35 -40.79
N PRO A 337 -1.68 -18.67 -40.64
CA PRO A 337 -0.47 -19.18 -40.01
C PRO A 337 0.74 -19.01 -40.93
N THR A 338 1.85 -18.50 -40.38
CA THR A 338 3.17 -18.43 -41.04
C THR A 338 4.07 -19.53 -40.48
N VAL A 339 4.64 -20.38 -41.33
CA VAL A 339 5.52 -21.49 -40.93
C VAL A 339 6.81 -21.48 -41.74
N ILE A 340 7.97 -21.50 -41.07
CA ILE A 340 9.32 -21.50 -41.70
C ILE A 340 10.09 -22.76 -41.30
N PRO A 341 9.71 -23.96 -41.80
CA PRO A 341 10.33 -25.22 -41.38
C PRO A 341 11.75 -25.43 -41.93
N GLY A 342 12.65 -25.92 -41.07
CA GLY A 342 13.95 -26.48 -41.44
C GLY A 342 15.15 -25.56 -41.16
N GLY A 343 16.33 -26.02 -41.58
CA GLY A 343 17.57 -25.27 -41.41
C GLY A 343 17.58 -23.97 -42.24
N GLN A 344 18.00 -22.87 -41.64
CA GLN A 344 18.25 -21.59 -42.32
C GLN A 344 19.67 -21.11 -42.00
N THR A 345 20.42 -20.70 -43.03
CA THR A 345 21.78 -20.16 -42.90
C THR A 345 21.84 -18.71 -43.39
N GLY A 346 21.28 -17.82 -42.59
CA GLY A 346 21.20 -16.39 -42.83
C GLY A 346 20.19 -15.71 -41.89
N PRO A 347 20.00 -14.38 -41.98
CA PRO A 347 19.02 -13.67 -41.16
C PRO A 347 17.57 -13.96 -41.60
N THR A 348 16.69 -14.27 -40.66
CA THR A 348 15.24 -14.44 -40.89
C THR A 348 14.50 -13.22 -40.33
N VAL A 349 13.80 -12.45 -41.16
CA VAL A 349 13.17 -11.16 -40.77
C VAL A 349 11.69 -11.11 -41.18
N ILE A 350 10.77 -10.92 -40.22
CA ILE A 350 9.31 -10.96 -40.47
C ILE A 350 8.63 -9.65 -40.03
N PRO A 351 8.79 -8.53 -40.78
CA PRO A 351 8.32 -7.22 -40.35
C PRO A 351 6.86 -6.93 -40.77
N GLY A 352 5.99 -6.64 -39.79
CA GLY A 352 4.67 -6.06 -40.06
C GLY A 352 3.56 -6.44 -39.07
N ARG A 353 2.37 -6.75 -39.62
CA ARG A 353 1.14 -7.04 -38.84
C ARG A 353 0.60 -8.42 -39.19
N GLN A 354 0.92 -9.42 -38.38
CA GLN A 354 0.44 -10.78 -38.56
C GLN A 354 -0.83 -11.04 -37.75
N ILE A 355 -1.77 -11.80 -38.32
CA ILE A 355 -2.91 -12.40 -37.62
C ILE A 355 -2.88 -13.90 -37.89
N GLY A 356 -2.42 -14.67 -36.91
CA GLY A 356 -2.27 -16.12 -36.96
C GLY A 356 -1.04 -16.59 -36.16
N PRO A 357 -0.84 -17.91 -36.04
CA PRO A 357 0.40 -18.48 -35.53
C PRO A 357 1.61 -18.09 -36.38
N THR A 358 2.72 -17.70 -35.75
CA THR A 358 4.03 -17.54 -36.39
C THR A 358 4.96 -18.61 -35.84
N VAL A 359 5.37 -19.59 -36.66
CA VAL A 359 6.12 -20.78 -36.21
C VAL A 359 7.41 -20.94 -37.03
N ILE A 360 8.58 -20.99 -36.39
CA ILE A 360 9.90 -21.08 -37.05
C ILE A 360 10.66 -22.31 -36.53
N PRO A 361 10.30 -23.55 -36.95
CA PRO A 361 10.88 -24.77 -36.39
C PRO A 361 12.13 -25.22 -37.15
N GLY A 362 13.29 -25.19 -36.50
CA GLY A 362 14.53 -25.70 -37.08
C GLY A 362 15.81 -25.12 -36.47
N GLY A 363 16.95 -25.45 -37.09
CA GLY A 363 18.25 -24.83 -36.79
C GLY A 363 18.39 -23.49 -37.51
N GLN A 364 18.59 -22.39 -36.78
CA GLN A 364 18.88 -21.07 -37.35
C GLN A 364 20.32 -20.67 -36.96
N THR A 365 21.18 -20.42 -37.94
CA THR A 365 22.55 -19.94 -37.63
C THR A 365 22.68 -18.42 -37.64
N GLY A 366 21.84 -17.72 -38.41
CA GLY A 366 21.78 -16.26 -38.44
C GLY A 366 20.74 -15.68 -37.46
N PRO A 367 20.59 -14.34 -37.42
CA PRO A 367 19.65 -13.66 -36.53
C PRO A 367 18.18 -13.88 -36.95
N THR A 368 17.29 -14.16 -35.98
CA THR A 368 15.84 -14.24 -36.18
C THR A 368 15.19 -12.97 -35.62
N VAL A 369 14.51 -12.17 -36.46
CA VAL A 369 13.96 -10.86 -36.08
C VAL A 369 12.48 -10.73 -36.49
N ILE A 370 11.57 -10.56 -35.53
CA ILE A 370 10.11 -10.53 -35.78
C ILE A 370 9.50 -9.21 -35.29
N PRO A 371 9.68 -8.08 -36.02
CA PRO A 371 9.24 -6.78 -35.55
C PRO A 371 7.78 -6.45 -35.95
N GLY A 372 7.03 -5.86 -35.03
CA GLY A 372 5.74 -5.24 -35.32
C GLY A 372 4.59 -5.68 -34.41
N ARG A 373 3.46 -6.07 -35.00
CA ARG A 373 2.21 -6.36 -34.28
C ARG A 373 1.63 -7.73 -34.64
N GLN A 374 1.91 -8.74 -33.83
CA GLN A 374 1.36 -10.08 -33.98
C GLN A 374 0.04 -10.23 -33.19
N ILE A 375 -0.94 -10.95 -33.75
CA ILE A 375 -2.05 -11.56 -33.01
C ILE A 375 -2.02 -13.06 -33.29
N GLY A 376 -1.69 -13.86 -32.29
CA GLY A 376 -1.50 -15.31 -32.37
C GLY A 376 -0.27 -15.75 -31.58
N PRO A 377 -0.05 -17.07 -31.46
CA PRO A 377 1.15 -17.60 -30.81
C PRO A 377 2.40 -17.41 -31.69
N THR A 378 3.48 -16.92 -31.11
CA THR A 378 4.81 -16.87 -31.74
C THR A 378 5.67 -17.99 -31.17
N ILE A 379 6.08 -18.97 -31.99
CA ILE A 379 6.75 -20.19 -31.53
C ILE A 379 8.04 -20.43 -32.33
N ILE A 380 9.20 -20.45 -31.67
CA ILE A 380 10.52 -20.59 -32.33
C ILE A 380 11.29 -21.78 -31.71
N PRO A 381 11.00 -23.03 -32.11
CA PRO A 381 11.63 -24.21 -31.53
C PRO A 381 12.88 -24.66 -32.30
N GLY A 382 13.97 -24.96 -31.59
CA GLY A 382 15.14 -25.63 -32.16
C GLY A 382 16.50 -25.17 -31.61
N GLN A 383 17.52 -25.23 -32.46
CA GLN A 383 18.86 -24.70 -32.17
C GLN A 383 19.01 -23.30 -32.79
N GLN A 384 19.33 -22.29 -32.00
CA GLN A 384 19.47 -20.90 -32.43
C GLN A 384 20.89 -20.41 -32.09
N THR A 385 21.80 -20.33 -33.07
CA THR A 385 23.15 -19.80 -32.79
C THR A 385 23.24 -18.29 -32.96
N GLY A 386 22.38 -17.71 -33.80
CA GLY A 386 22.24 -16.26 -33.94
C GLY A 386 21.31 -15.62 -32.90
N PRO A 387 21.29 -14.28 -32.79
CA PRO A 387 20.38 -13.56 -31.90
C PRO A 387 18.90 -13.75 -32.28
N THR A 388 18.01 -13.91 -31.30
CA THR A 388 16.55 -13.92 -31.49
C THR A 388 15.95 -12.62 -30.95
N VAL A 389 15.27 -11.83 -31.78
CA VAL A 389 14.79 -10.48 -31.43
C VAL A 389 13.32 -10.29 -31.83
N ILE A 390 12.41 -10.13 -30.86
CA ILE A 390 10.95 -10.06 -31.10
C ILE A 390 10.37 -8.74 -30.59
N PRO A 391 10.56 -7.60 -31.30
CA PRO A 391 10.17 -6.30 -30.82
C PRO A 391 8.74 -5.90 -31.22
N GLY A 392 8.01 -5.26 -30.31
CA GLY A 392 6.75 -4.56 -30.63
C GLY A 392 5.58 -4.95 -29.74
N ARG A 393 4.44 -5.31 -30.35
CA ARG A 393 3.18 -5.62 -29.64
C ARG A 393 2.63 -6.98 -30.01
N GLN A 394 2.77 -7.95 -29.10
CA GLN A 394 2.26 -9.31 -29.24
C GLN A 394 0.91 -9.45 -28.52
N ILE A 395 -0.04 -10.20 -29.09
CA ILE A 395 -1.19 -10.76 -28.37
C ILE A 395 -1.21 -12.27 -28.64
N GLY A 396 -1.06 -13.08 -27.61
CA GLY A 396 -0.81 -14.52 -27.71
C GLY A 396 0.46 -14.90 -26.94
N PRO A 397 0.73 -16.21 -26.77
CA PRO A 397 1.93 -16.68 -26.11
C PRO A 397 3.16 -16.53 -27.01
N THR A 398 4.30 -16.16 -26.42
CA THR A 398 5.62 -16.15 -27.09
C THR A 398 6.44 -17.31 -26.51
N ILE A 399 6.74 -18.34 -27.30
CA ILE A 399 7.34 -19.60 -26.84
C ILE A 399 8.63 -19.89 -27.62
N ILE A 400 9.78 -19.97 -26.95
CA ILE A 400 11.10 -20.13 -27.60
C ILE A 400 11.85 -21.31 -26.96
N PRO A 401 11.55 -22.57 -27.34
CA PRO A 401 12.14 -23.75 -26.70
C PRO A 401 13.37 -24.29 -27.45
N GLY A 402 14.42 -24.68 -26.71
CA GLY A 402 15.54 -25.46 -27.26
C GLY A 402 16.92 -25.03 -26.75
N GLN A 403 17.90 -24.95 -27.66
CA GLN A 403 19.27 -24.53 -27.35
C GLN A 403 19.57 -23.21 -28.04
N GLN A 404 19.97 -22.19 -27.26
CA GLN A 404 20.28 -20.86 -27.78
C GLN A 404 21.70 -20.43 -27.38
N THR A 405 22.57 -20.18 -28.35
CA THR A 405 23.90 -19.62 -28.06
C THR A 405 23.97 -18.10 -28.28
N GLY A 406 23.10 -17.56 -29.14
CA GLY A 406 22.93 -16.12 -29.33
C GLY A 406 22.05 -15.47 -28.24
N PRO A 407 22.04 -14.12 -28.14
CA PRO A 407 21.15 -13.40 -27.23
C PRO A 407 19.67 -13.53 -27.63
N THR A 408 18.77 -13.59 -26.65
CA THR A 408 17.31 -13.53 -26.87
C THR A 408 16.74 -12.25 -26.28
N VAL A 409 16.11 -11.42 -27.12
CA VAL A 409 15.66 -10.07 -26.75
C VAL A 409 14.19 -9.86 -27.16
N ILE A 410 13.30 -9.67 -26.18
CA ILE A 410 11.83 -9.58 -26.42
C ILE A 410 11.28 -8.24 -25.90
N PRO A 411 11.50 -7.11 -26.61
CA PRO A 411 11.14 -5.79 -26.12
C PRO A 411 9.72 -5.34 -26.52
N GLY A 412 9.02 -4.66 -25.61
CA GLY A 412 7.79 -3.94 -25.93
C GLY A 412 6.59 -4.34 -25.06
N ARG A 413 5.43 -4.60 -25.69
CA ARG A 413 4.18 -5.00 -24.99
C ARG A 413 3.77 -6.42 -25.37
N GLN A 414 3.74 -7.31 -24.40
CA GLN A 414 3.22 -8.67 -24.53
C GLN A 414 1.84 -8.78 -23.85
N ILE A 415 0.95 -9.61 -24.38
CA ILE A 415 -0.34 -9.97 -23.75
C ILE A 415 -0.55 -11.48 -23.99
N GLY A 416 -0.23 -12.29 -22.99
CA GLY A 416 -0.02 -13.73 -23.08
C GLY A 416 1.27 -14.13 -22.36
N PRO A 417 1.50 -15.42 -22.09
CA PRO A 417 2.71 -15.86 -21.42
C PRO A 417 3.94 -15.79 -22.34
N THR A 418 5.07 -15.37 -21.80
CA THR A 418 6.39 -15.47 -22.43
C THR A 418 7.13 -16.67 -21.83
N ILE A 419 7.43 -17.70 -22.62
CA ILE A 419 7.95 -19.00 -22.15
C ILE A 419 9.22 -19.36 -22.92
N ILE A 420 10.36 -19.45 -22.24
CA ILE A 420 11.69 -19.65 -22.88
C ILE A 420 12.43 -20.81 -22.22
N PRO A 421 12.11 -22.08 -22.58
CA PRO A 421 12.68 -23.26 -21.91
C PRO A 421 13.89 -23.86 -22.64
N GLY A 422 14.91 -24.27 -21.88
CA GLY A 422 16.00 -25.11 -22.39
C GLY A 422 17.41 -24.70 -21.94
N GLN A 423 18.37 -24.68 -22.87
CA GLN A 423 19.75 -24.31 -22.59
C GLN A 423 20.10 -22.99 -23.29
N GLN A 424 20.57 -21.99 -22.54
CA GLN A 424 20.93 -20.67 -23.07
C GLN A 424 22.34 -20.27 -22.64
N THR A 425 23.23 -20.01 -23.60
CA THR A 425 24.56 -19.46 -23.30
C THR A 425 24.66 -17.95 -23.53
N GLY A 426 23.79 -17.39 -24.38
CA GLY A 426 23.66 -15.95 -24.60
C GLY A 426 22.81 -15.26 -23.52
N PRO A 427 22.81 -13.91 -23.44
CA PRO A 427 21.94 -13.15 -22.54
C PRO A 427 20.46 -13.24 -22.95
N THR A 428 19.57 -13.30 -21.98
CA THR A 428 18.11 -13.21 -22.18
C THR A 428 17.59 -11.90 -21.60
N VAL A 429 16.97 -11.06 -22.45
CA VAL A 429 16.57 -9.69 -22.10
C VAL A 429 15.12 -9.44 -22.49
N ILE A 430 14.22 -9.22 -21.51
CA ILE A 430 12.76 -9.11 -21.75
C ILE A 430 12.24 -7.76 -21.22
N PRO A 431 12.49 -6.63 -21.93
CA PRO A 431 12.17 -5.30 -21.44
C PRO A 431 10.76 -4.83 -21.84
N GLY A 432 10.05 -4.15 -20.93
CA GLY A 432 8.82 -3.42 -21.27
C GLY A 432 7.62 -3.79 -20.40
N ARG A 433 6.46 -4.03 -21.03
CA ARG A 433 5.17 -4.22 -20.34
C ARG A 433 4.54 -5.58 -20.69
N GLN A 434 4.67 -6.53 -19.77
CA GLN A 434 4.11 -7.88 -19.88
C GLN A 434 2.72 -7.93 -19.21
N ILE A 435 1.77 -8.66 -19.80
CA ILE A 435 0.57 -9.17 -19.12
C ILE A 435 0.53 -10.67 -19.39
N GLY A 436 0.75 -11.48 -18.37
CA GLY A 436 0.87 -12.93 -18.43
C GLY A 436 2.12 -13.42 -17.68
N PRO A 437 2.23 -14.73 -17.45
CA PRO A 437 3.45 -15.34 -16.89
C PRO A 437 4.69 -15.07 -17.74
N THR A 438 5.82 -14.78 -17.09
CA THR A 438 7.15 -14.84 -17.71
C THR A 438 7.89 -16.04 -17.12
N ILE A 439 8.10 -17.10 -17.91
CA ILE A 439 8.58 -18.42 -17.46
C ILE A 439 9.85 -18.81 -18.23
N ILE A 440 10.99 -18.92 -17.54
CA ILE A 440 12.31 -19.15 -18.16
C ILE A 440 13.04 -20.34 -17.48
N PRO A 441 12.70 -21.59 -17.82
CA PRO A 441 13.22 -22.77 -17.14
C PRO A 441 14.41 -23.42 -17.86
N GLY A 442 15.44 -23.83 -17.11
CA GLY A 442 16.50 -24.71 -17.61
C GLY A 442 17.91 -24.32 -17.16
N GLN A 443 18.87 -24.33 -18.10
CA GLN A 443 20.28 -23.99 -17.82
C GLN A 443 20.65 -22.70 -18.54
N GLN A 444 21.12 -21.70 -17.79
CA GLN A 444 21.52 -20.40 -18.32
C GLN A 444 22.94 -20.04 -17.89
N THR A 445 23.84 -19.77 -18.84
CA THR A 445 25.18 -19.25 -18.53
C THR A 445 25.34 -17.75 -18.80
N GLY A 446 24.44 -17.16 -19.62
CA GLY A 446 24.37 -15.73 -19.85
C GLY A 446 23.53 -14.98 -18.79
N PRO A 447 23.61 -13.63 -18.74
CA PRO A 447 22.73 -12.80 -17.92
C PRO A 447 21.25 -12.94 -18.28
N THR A 448 20.36 -12.94 -17.28
CA THR A 448 18.91 -12.83 -17.47
C THR A 448 18.40 -11.50 -16.92
N VAL A 449 17.85 -10.65 -17.77
CA VAL A 449 17.49 -9.26 -17.44
C VAL A 449 16.04 -8.98 -17.83
N ILE A 450 15.16 -8.74 -16.85
CA ILE A 450 13.71 -8.58 -17.06
C ILE A 450 13.22 -7.22 -16.52
N PRO A 451 13.50 -6.10 -17.22
CA PRO A 451 13.19 -4.76 -16.74
C PRO A 451 11.80 -4.27 -17.18
N GLY A 452 11.09 -3.57 -16.30
CA GLY A 452 9.87 -2.82 -16.67
C GLY A 452 8.66 -3.13 -15.79
N ARG A 453 7.49 -3.38 -16.39
CA ARG A 453 6.23 -3.64 -15.67
C ARG A 453 5.65 -5.01 -16.03
N GLN A 454 5.66 -5.92 -15.07
CA GLN A 454 5.08 -7.26 -15.18
C GLN A 454 3.70 -7.28 -14.51
N ILE A 455 2.70 -7.91 -15.13
CA ILE A 455 1.46 -8.37 -14.48
C ILE A 455 1.36 -9.87 -14.72
N GLY A 456 1.43 -10.67 -13.66
CA GLY A 456 1.57 -12.12 -13.72
C GLY A 456 2.83 -12.60 -13.00
N PRO A 457 3.01 -13.92 -12.84
CA PRO A 457 4.15 -14.48 -12.14
C PRO A 457 5.41 -14.47 -13.01
N THR A 458 6.56 -14.15 -12.40
CA THR A 458 7.88 -14.28 -13.02
C THR A 458 8.57 -15.51 -12.43
N ILE A 459 8.80 -16.55 -13.24
CA ILE A 459 9.24 -17.89 -12.77
C ILE A 459 10.51 -18.31 -13.52
N ILE A 460 11.63 -18.44 -12.82
CA ILE A 460 12.97 -18.71 -13.43
C ILE A 460 13.65 -19.90 -12.71
N PRO A 461 13.29 -21.16 -13.04
CA PRO A 461 13.80 -22.34 -12.35
C PRO A 461 14.98 -23.02 -13.08
N GLY A 462 15.90 -23.62 -12.32
CA GLY A 462 16.95 -24.48 -12.87
C GLY A 462 18.37 -24.13 -12.41
N GLN A 463 19.31 -23.95 -13.35
CA GLN A 463 20.71 -23.64 -13.06
C GLN A 463 21.13 -22.34 -13.76
N GLN A 464 21.64 -21.38 -13.01
CA GLN A 464 22.10 -20.09 -13.54
C GLN A 464 23.53 -19.80 -13.11
N THR A 465 24.43 -19.57 -14.07
CA THR A 465 25.79 -19.09 -13.79
C THR A 465 25.98 -17.61 -14.09
N GLY A 466 25.14 -17.03 -14.93
CA GLY A 466 25.07 -15.58 -15.16
C GLY A 466 24.27 -14.83 -14.08
N PRO A 467 24.37 -13.50 -14.01
CA PRO A 467 23.57 -12.68 -13.11
C PRO A 467 22.10 -12.59 -13.54
N THR A 468 21.18 -12.59 -12.57
CA THR A 468 19.74 -12.40 -12.80
C THR A 468 19.29 -11.06 -12.25
N VAL A 469 18.73 -10.21 -13.11
CA VAL A 469 18.43 -8.80 -12.80
C VAL A 469 16.99 -8.45 -13.17
N ILE A 470 16.13 -8.18 -12.18
CA ILE A 470 14.68 -7.97 -12.37
C ILE A 470 14.24 -6.60 -11.78
N PRO A 471 14.50 -5.47 -12.47
CA PRO A 471 14.17 -4.14 -11.98
C PRO A 471 12.80 -3.64 -12.52
N GLY A 472 12.16 -2.73 -11.79
CA GLY A 472 10.85 -2.16 -12.15
C GLY A 472 9.69 -2.70 -11.30
N ARG A 473 8.45 -2.67 -11.81
CA ARG A 473 7.24 -3.03 -11.04
C ARG A 473 6.76 -4.45 -11.38
N GLN A 474 6.79 -5.33 -10.38
CA GLN A 474 6.22 -6.68 -10.44
C GLN A 474 4.84 -6.69 -9.78
N ILE A 475 3.82 -7.17 -10.49
CA ILE A 475 2.47 -7.41 -9.95
C ILE A 475 2.15 -8.90 -10.11
N GLY A 476 2.54 -9.68 -9.10
CA GLY A 476 2.56 -11.14 -9.13
C GLY A 476 3.81 -11.68 -8.42
N PRO A 477 3.85 -12.99 -8.07
CA PRO A 477 4.98 -13.59 -7.37
C PRO A 477 6.21 -13.70 -8.28
N THR A 478 7.40 -13.57 -7.68
CA THR A 478 8.68 -13.80 -8.37
C THR A 478 9.34 -15.04 -7.77
N ILE A 479 9.47 -16.11 -8.54
CA ILE A 479 9.88 -17.43 -8.06
C ILE A 479 11.14 -17.86 -8.82
N ILE A 480 12.26 -18.01 -8.09
CA ILE A 480 13.56 -18.41 -8.64
C ILE A 480 14.05 -19.64 -7.86
N PRO A 481 13.53 -20.85 -8.15
CA PRO A 481 13.95 -22.07 -7.49
C PRO A 481 15.05 -22.75 -8.35
N GLY A 482 16.30 -22.66 -7.91
CA GLY A 482 17.44 -23.10 -8.70
C GLY A 482 18.80 -22.95 -8.02
N GLN A 483 19.82 -23.51 -8.64
CA GLN A 483 21.22 -23.30 -8.26
C GLN A 483 21.73 -22.03 -8.95
N GLN A 484 22.27 -21.09 -8.17
CA GLN A 484 22.74 -19.79 -8.69
C GLN A 484 24.17 -19.50 -8.27
N THR A 485 25.07 -19.38 -9.25
CA THR A 485 26.47 -18.93 -8.99
C THR A 485 26.67 -17.44 -9.28
N GLY A 486 25.84 -16.85 -10.15
CA GLY A 486 25.78 -15.40 -10.38
C GLY A 486 24.93 -14.68 -9.33
N PRO A 487 25.08 -13.35 -9.18
CA PRO A 487 24.26 -12.56 -8.26
C PRO A 487 22.82 -12.38 -8.76
N THR A 488 21.87 -12.28 -7.83
CA THR A 488 20.45 -12.03 -8.09
C THR A 488 20.06 -10.66 -7.56
N VAL A 489 19.64 -9.76 -8.44
CA VAL A 489 19.37 -8.36 -8.13
C VAL A 489 17.95 -8.00 -8.54
N ILE A 490 17.08 -7.79 -7.56
CA ILE A 490 15.66 -7.45 -7.73
C ILE A 490 15.40 -6.11 -7.00
N PRO A 491 15.82 -4.97 -7.59
CA PRO A 491 15.76 -3.65 -6.95
C PRO A 491 14.45 -2.93 -7.31
N GLY A 492 13.37 -3.69 -7.49
CA GLY A 492 12.10 -3.24 -8.04
C GLY A 492 10.95 -3.31 -7.03
N GLN A 493 9.88 -2.57 -7.30
CA GLN A 493 8.65 -2.60 -6.50
C GLN A 493 7.90 -3.92 -6.75
N GLN A 494 7.65 -4.72 -5.72
CA GLN A 494 7.05 -6.07 -5.87
C GLN A 494 5.81 -6.24 -4.99
N THR A 495 4.62 -6.38 -5.60
CA THR A 495 3.36 -6.60 -4.85
C THR A 495 3.05 -8.07 -4.56
N GLY A 496 3.79 -9.00 -5.17
CA GLY A 496 3.69 -10.44 -4.88
C GLY A 496 4.96 -10.94 -4.18
N PRO A 497 4.89 -12.12 -3.52
CA PRO A 497 6.02 -12.65 -2.76
C PRO A 497 7.20 -13.02 -3.67
N THR A 498 8.40 -12.80 -3.17
CA THR A 498 9.65 -13.26 -3.80
C THR A 498 10.15 -14.51 -3.09
N VAL A 499 10.28 -15.60 -3.86
CA VAL A 499 10.75 -16.90 -3.38
C VAL A 499 12.02 -17.25 -4.15
N ILE A 500 13.15 -17.26 -3.46
CA ILE A 500 14.44 -17.67 -4.01
C ILE A 500 14.89 -18.88 -3.20
N GLN A 501 15.09 -20.04 -3.85
CA GLN A 501 15.35 -21.31 -3.15
C GLN A 501 16.35 -22.17 -3.94
N GLY A 502 17.36 -22.68 -3.23
CA GLY A 502 18.41 -23.53 -3.80
C GLY A 502 19.79 -23.11 -3.28
N GLY A 503 20.85 -23.73 -3.81
CA GLY A 503 22.21 -23.34 -3.47
C GLY A 503 22.58 -22.02 -4.15
N GLN A 504 23.00 -21.03 -3.37
CA GLN A 504 23.52 -19.76 -3.86
C GLN A 504 25.00 -19.60 -3.47
N THR A 505 25.83 -19.17 -4.41
CA THR A 505 27.18 -18.65 -4.13
C THR A 505 27.34 -17.18 -4.52
N GLY A 506 26.38 -16.61 -5.26
CA GLY A 506 26.32 -15.19 -5.58
C GLY A 506 25.57 -14.38 -4.51
N THR A 507 25.70 -13.06 -4.56
CA THR A 507 24.95 -12.15 -3.67
C THR A 507 23.51 -11.97 -4.14
N THR A 508 22.57 -11.99 -3.19
CA THR A 508 21.15 -11.67 -3.43
C THR A 508 20.83 -10.28 -2.88
N ILE A 509 20.28 -9.40 -3.72
CA ILE A 509 19.85 -8.05 -3.38
C ILE A 509 18.39 -7.89 -3.77
N THR A 510 17.48 -7.95 -2.80
CA THR A 510 16.04 -7.75 -2.99
C THR A 510 15.58 -6.45 -2.32
N GLN A 511 15.10 -5.48 -3.10
CA GLN A 511 14.32 -4.36 -2.56
C GLN A 511 12.89 -4.84 -2.35
N GLN A 512 12.68 -5.70 -1.34
CA GLN A 512 11.33 -6.11 -0.99
C GLN A 512 10.61 -4.92 -0.34
N THR A 513 9.73 -4.28 -1.12
CA THR A 513 8.61 -3.53 -0.56
C THR A 513 7.71 -4.50 0.16
N SER A 514 8.00 -4.75 1.44
CA SER A 514 7.09 -5.44 2.34
C SER A 514 5.82 -4.62 2.46
N PHE A 515 4.80 -4.96 1.66
CA PHE A 515 3.48 -4.38 1.81
C PHE A 515 2.99 -4.74 3.20
N ILE A 516 2.91 -3.72 4.06
CA ILE A 516 2.31 -3.86 5.38
C ILE A 516 0.84 -4.19 5.12
N THR A 517 0.48 -5.45 5.36
CA THR A 517 -0.89 -5.92 5.24
C THR A 517 -1.62 -5.59 6.53
N PHE A 518 -2.74 -4.90 6.43
CA PHE A 518 -3.56 -4.53 7.57
C PHE A 518 -4.68 -5.55 7.74
N SER A 519 -4.80 -6.12 8.94
CA SER A 519 -6.01 -6.88 9.31
C SER A 519 -7.11 -5.87 9.60
N ILE A 520 -8.17 -5.90 8.79
CA ILE A 520 -9.35 -5.06 8.97
C ILE A 520 -10.58 -5.86 9.36
N SER A 521 -11.43 -5.25 10.19
CA SER A 521 -12.82 -5.63 10.37
C SER A 521 -13.70 -4.40 10.16
N SER A 522 -15.01 -4.59 10.05
CA SER A 522 -15.95 -3.47 10.01
C SER A 522 -17.27 -3.80 10.68
N PHE A 523 -17.93 -2.75 11.15
CA PHE A 523 -19.38 -2.70 11.33
C PHE A 523 -19.87 -1.32 10.87
N GLY A 524 -21.19 -1.15 10.73
CA GLY A 524 -21.75 0.15 10.36
C GLY A 524 -23.10 0.37 11.03
N ILE A 525 -23.40 1.63 11.34
CA ILE A 525 -24.67 2.06 11.91
C ILE A 525 -25.27 3.21 11.12
N TRP A 526 -26.60 3.26 11.05
CA TRP A 526 -27.34 4.25 10.29
C TRP A 526 -27.70 5.47 11.13
N LEU A 527 -27.35 6.66 10.65
CA LEU A 527 -27.51 7.96 11.30
C LEU A 527 -28.03 9.00 10.30
N ASN A 528 -28.38 10.19 10.80
CA ASN A 528 -28.61 11.42 10.01
C ASN A 528 -29.52 11.23 8.78
N VAL A 529 -30.69 10.62 8.99
CA VAL A 529 -31.70 10.42 7.94
C VAL A 529 -32.32 11.76 7.53
N VAL A 530 -32.46 11.98 6.22
CA VAL A 530 -33.20 13.09 5.63
C VAL A 530 -34.53 12.55 5.11
N GLU A 531 -35.64 13.07 5.64
CA GLU A 531 -37.00 12.62 5.35
C GLU A 531 -37.55 13.28 4.06
N GLU A 532 -38.49 12.64 3.37
CA GLU A 532 -39.24 13.29 2.28
C GLU A 532 -40.47 14.06 2.80
N LEU A 533 -41.13 13.50 3.82
CA LEU A 533 -42.19 14.13 4.59
C LEU A 533 -41.89 13.94 6.08
N ALA A 534 -42.18 14.95 6.90
CA ALA A 534 -41.87 14.90 8.33
C ALA A 534 -42.66 13.79 9.04
N GLY A 535 -41.98 12.75 9.54
CA GLY A 535 -42.67 11.50 9.92
C GLY A 535 -41.90 10.50 10.78
N TYR A 536 -40.94 10.96 11.58
CA TYR A 536 -40.13 10.22 12.56
C TYR A 536 -40.80 9.02 13.28
N ALA A 537 -42.12 9.04 13.54
CA ALA A 537 -42.85 7.93 14.14
C ALA A 537 -42.86 6.64 13.30
N TYR A 538 -42.53 6.72 12.01
CA TYR A 538 -42.45 5.60 11.08
C TYR A 538 -41.02 5.19 10.72
N LEU A 539 -40.01 5.84 11.33
CA LEU A 539 -38.59 5.52 11.14
C LEU A 539 -38.07 4.76 12.36
N THR A 540 -37.49 3.58 12.14
CA THR A 540 -36.96 2.71 13.20
C THR A 540 -35.51 2.31 12.92
N GLY A 541 -34.76 1.94 13.96
CA GLY A 541 -33.41 1.36 13.84
C GLY A 541 -32.22 2.33 13.76
N ILE A 542 -32.43 3.65 13.86
CA ILE A 542 -31.34 4.64 13.91
C ILE A 542 -30.34 4.27 15.03
N GLY A 543 -29.04 4.34 14.74
CA GLY A 543 -27.97 3.92 15.64
C GLY A 543 -27.69 2.41 15.64
N THR A 544 -28.42 1.63 14.83
CA THR A 544 -28.17 0.20 14.59
C THR A 544 -27.75 -0.04 13.13
N ASN A 545 -27.38 -1.27 12.80
CA ASN A 545 -26.99 -1.65 11.44
C ASN A 545 -28.19 -1.88 10.48
N GLN A 546 -29.43 -1.69 10.94
CA GLN A 546 -30.64 -1.65 10.11
C GLN A 546 -31.43 -0.36 10.35
N ILE A 547 -31.92 0.30 9.30
CA ILE A 547 -33.01 1.29 9.41
C ILE A 547 -34.20 0.87 8.56
N SER A 548 -35.41 1.07 9.08
CA SER A 548 -36.66 0.73 8.39
C SER A 548 -37.62 1.91 8.43
N TRP A 549 -38.33 2.16 7.34
CA TRP A 549 -39.20 3.33 7.16
C TRP A 549 -40.57 3.00 6.55
N GLY A 550 -41.51 3.93 6.72
CA GLY A 550 -42.78 3.96 6.01
C GLY A 550 -43.88 3.10 6.63
N ILE A 551 -45.14 3.37 6.24
CA ILE A 551 -46.30 2.60 6.71
C ILE A 551 -46.53 1.44 5.75
N SER A 552 -46.21 0.21 6.18
CA SER A 552 -46.42 -1.00 5.38
C SER A 552 -47.86 -1.17 4.92
N THR A 553 -48.06 -1.52 3.65
CA THR A 553 -49.38 -1.87 3.10
C THR A 553 -49.84 -3.30 3.42
N GLY A 554 -49.04 -4.08 4.16
CA GLY A 554 -49.43 -5.41 4.68
C GLY A 554 -48.80 -6.61 3.96
N GLN A 555 -47.98 -6.40 2.93
CA GLN A 555 -47.05 -7.41 2.41
C GLN A 555 -45.61 -6.97 2.68
N GLY A 556 -44.76 -7.93 3.08
CA GLY A 556 -43.31 -7.72 3.26
C GLY A 556 -42.88 -7.00 4.54
N GLY A 557 -43.48 -5.84 4.84
CA GLY A 557 -43.15 -5.02 6.02
C GLY A 557 -42.81 -3.57 5.65
N GLN A 558 -41.86 -2.99 6.37
CA GLN A 558 -41.28 -1.68 6.06
C GLN A 558 -40.13 -1.82 5.06
N SER A 559 -39.99 -0.88 4.12
CA SER A 559 -38.75 -0.74 3.33
C SER A 559 -37.58 -0.47 4.28
N SER A 560 -36.41 -1.05 4.03
CA SER A 560 -35.27 -0.96 4.95
C SER A 560 -33.89 -1.16 4.32
N TYR A 561 -32.89 -0.46 4.87
CA TYR A 561 -31.46 -0.74 4.64
C TYR A 561 -30.90 -1.57 5.78
N PHE A 562 -30.12 -2.59 5.45
CA PHE A 562 -29.31 -3.37 6.37
C PHE A 562 -27.86 -3.40 5.89
N PHE A 563 -26.92 -3.21 6.82
CA PHE A 563 -25.49 -3.31 6.54
C PHE A 563 -24.83 -4.39 7.41
N GLN A 564 -24.05 -5.27 6.79
CA GLN A 564 -23.27 -6.30 7.48
C GLN A 564 -21.79 -6.12 7.14
N GLY A 565 -21.01 -5.67 8.13
CA GLY A 565 -19.56 -5.54 8.02
C GLY A 565 -18.82 -6.88 8.05
N ILE A 566 -17.52 -6.84 7.76
CA ILE A 566 -16.63 -7.99 7.65
C ILE A 566 -15.93 -8.31 8.98
N THR A 567 -15.66 -9.59 9.25
CA THR A 567 -15.12 -10.06 10.54
C THR A 567 -13.62 -9.87 10.68
N THR A 568 -12.80 -10.41 9.77
CA THR A 568 -11.36 -10.11 9.65
C THR A 568 -10.88 -10.42 8.24
N THR A 569 -10.24 -9.47 7.56
CA THR A 569 -9.66 -9.65 6.23
C THR A 569 -8.34 -8.87 6.12
N SER A 570 -7.36 -9.37 5.36
CA SER A 570 -6.09 -8.66 5.13
C SER A 570 -6.14 -7.80 3.87
N ILE A 571 -5.82 -6.51 3.99
CA ILE A 571 -5.76 -5.57 2.86
C ILE A 571 -4.39 -4.88 2.74
N SER A 572 -4.14 -4.21 1.62
CA SER A 572 -2.98 -3.35 1.38
C SER A 572 -3.40 -1.90 1.09
N LEU A 573 -2.58 -0.93 1.51
CA LEU A 573 -2.80 0.50 1.24
C LEU A 573 -2.18 0.96 -0.10
N ASP A 574 -1.98 0.04 -1.04
CA ASP A 574 -1.34 0.30 -2.35
C ASP A 574 -2.33 0.81 -3.42
N GLY A 575 -3.54 1.20 -3.00
CA GLY A 575 -4.65 1.51 -3.89
C GLY A 575 -5.37 0.26 -4.43
N SER A 576 -5.16 -0.92 -3.87
CA SER A 576 -6.00 -2.09 -4.18
C SER A 576 -7.44 -1.89 -3.68
N TYR A 577 -8.40 -2.47 -4.40
CA TYR A 577 -9.80 -2.51 -4.02
C TYR A 577 -10.09 -3.64 -3.03
N PHE A 578 -10.99 -3.42 -2.09
CA PHE A 578 -11.45 -4.41 -1.09
C PHE A 578 -12.91 -4.14 -0.71
N THR A 579 -13.64 -5.16 -0.28
CA THR A 579 -15.03 -5.01 0.19
C THR A 579 -15.06 -4.74 1.69
N LEU A 580 -15.94 -3.84 2.14
CA LEU A 580 -16.10 -3.49 3.56
C LEU A 580 -17.39 -4.04 4.21
N GLY A 581 -18.17 -4.81 3.48
CA GLY A 581 -19.41 -5.43 3.97
C GLY A 581 -20.43 -5.61 2.86
N THR A 582 -21.57 -6.20 3.18
CA THR A 582 -22.74 -6.24 2.30
C THR A 582 -23.74 -5.16 2.68
N PHE A 583 -24.25 -4.48 1.66
CA PHE A 583 -25.39 -3.58 1.72
C PHE A 583 -26.61 -4.31 1.18
N THR A 584 -27.70 -4.31 1.94
CA THR A 584 -28.96 -4.96 1.59
C THR A 584 -30.08 -3.92 1.62
N HIS A 585 -30.90 -3.88 0.57
CA HIS A 585 -32.15 -3.12 0.55
C HIS A 585 -33.32 -4.10 0.47
N TYR A 586 -34.24 -4.00 1.42
CA TYR A 586 -35.53 -4.64 1.38
C TYR A 586 -36.52 -3.60 0.86
N ASN A 587 -37.06 -3.79 -0.34
CA ASN A 587 -38.05 -2.88 -0.92
C ASN A 587 -39.45 -3.48 -0.77
N TYR A 588 -40.34 -2.77 -0.09
CA TYR A 588 -41.71 -3.20 0.15
C TYR A 588 -42.69 -2.03 0.02
N PRO A 589 -43.95 -2.24 -0.44
CA PRO A 589 -44.85 -1.13 -0.66
C PRO A 589 -45.27 -0.47 0.65
N VAL A 590 -44.71 0.72 0.87
CA VAL A 590 -45.02 1.61 2.00
C VAL A 590 -45.82 2.83 1.56
N THR A 591 -46.41 3.51 2.55
CA THR A 591 -47.21 4.72 2.35
C THR A 591 -46.89 5.78 3.40
N GLY A 592 -47.20 7.04 3.08
CA GLY A 592 -47.16 8.18 4.01
C GLY A 592 -45.78 8.72 4.37
N TYR A 593 -44.72 7.91 4.31
CA TYR A 593 -43.37 8.30 4.69
C TYR A 593 -42.30 7.51 3.93
N SER A 594 -41.29 8.24 3.45
CA SER A 594 -40.13 7.79 2.68
C SER A 594 -38.89 8.59 3.11
N ILE A 595 -37.71 7.99 2.98
CA ILE A 595 -36.43 8.68 3.20
C ILE A 595 -35.88 9.21 1.86
N ARG A 596 -35.10 10.30 1.90
CA ARG A 596 -34.36 10.85 0.76
C ARG A 596 -32.88 10.57 0.83
N SER A 597 -32.33 10.47 2.04
CA SER A 597 -30.98 9.93 2.26
C SER A 597 -30.80 9.43 3.69
N ALA A 598 -29.77 8.62 3.90
CA ALA A 598 -29.30 8.20 5.21
C ALA A 598 -27.76 8.14 5.23
N THR A 599 -27.14 8.38 6.38
CA THR A 599 -25.69 8.29 6.55
C THR A 599 -25.31 6.99 7.23
N LEU A 600 -24.52 6.16 6.56
CA LEU A 600 -23.81 5.06 7.18
C LEU A 600 -22.57 5.64 7.88
N GLN A 601 -22.53 5.56 9.20
CA GLN A 601 -21.28 5.63 9.93
C GLN A 601 -20.66 4.24 9.90
N LEU A 602 -19.58 4.11 9.14
CA LEU A 602 -18.83 2.87 8.94
C LEU A 602 -17.62 2.87 9.88
N THR A 603 -17.65 2.04 10.92
CA THR A 603 -16.50 1.80 11.80
C THR A 603 -15.64 0.70 11.18
N VAL A 604 -14.45 1.05 10.73
CA VAL A 604 -13.44 0.10 10.26
C VAL A 604 -12.38 -0.04 11.35
N ASN A 605 -12.20 -1.25 11.86
CA ASN A 605 -11.04 -1.56 12.69
C ASN A 605 -9.84 -1.84 11.78
N ILE A 606 -8.68 -1.24 12.06
CA ILE A 606 -7.44 -1.40 11.30
C ILE A 606 -6.34 -1.77 12.30
N ASN A 607 -5.85 -3.02 12.26
CA ASN A 607 -4.85 -3.57 13.19
C ASN A 607 -5.18 -3.37 14.70
N GLY A 608 -6.46 -3.31 15.06
CA GLY A 608 -6.93 -3.05 16.43
C GLY A 608 -7.45 -1.63 16.66
N VAL A 609 -7.20 -0.67 15.76
CA VAL A 609 -7.61 0.74 15.88
C VAL A 609 -8.93 0.97 15.14
N GLU A 610 -9.98 1.36 15.84
CA GLU A 610 -11.27 1.72 15.24
C GLU A 610 -11.25 3.14 14.65
N VAL A 611 -11.71 3.28 13.41
CA VAL A 611 -11.91 4.56 12.74
C VAL A 611 -13.32 4.62 12.16
N ASN A 612 -14.01 5.74 12.40
CA ASN A 612 -15.33 6.00 11.86
C ASN A 612 -15.22 6.85 10.57
N PHE A 613 -15.93 6.43 9.52
CA PHE A 613 -16.06 7.15 8.26
C PHE A 613 -17.55 7.39 7.95
N SER A 614 -17.89 8.54 7.38
CA SER A 614 -19.29 8.92 7.13
C SER A 614 -19.63 8.94 5.63
N PHE A 615 -20.52 8.02 5.20
CA PHE A 615 -20.99 7.92 3.82
C PHE A 615 -22.50 8.10 3.76
N GLN A 616 -22.96 9.12 3.05
CA GLN A 616 -24.37 9.34 2.76
C GLN A 616 -24.78 8.55 1.51
N PHE A 617 -25.95 7.94 1.58
CA PHE A 617 -26.62 7.25 0.50
C PHE A 617 -27.96 7.95 0.23
N ASN A 618 -28.19 8.38 -1.01
CA ASN A 618 -29.50 8.86 -1.45
C ASN A 618 -30.43 7.66 -1.63
N HIS A 619 -31.69 7.84 -1.26
CA HIS A 619 -32.80 6.95 -1.59
C HIS A 619 -33.74 7.66 -2.58
N ASN A 620 -34.52 6.88 -3.31
CA ASN A 620 -35.54 7.38 -4.22
C ASN A 620 -36.70 6.38 -4.21
N GLU A 621 -37.67 6.62 -3.33
CA GLU A 621 -38.88 5.81 -3.21
C GLU A 621 -39.80 6.08 -4.40
N THR A 622 -39.93 5.12 -5.32
CA THR A 622 -40.56 5.40 -6.62
C THR A 622 -42.09 5.25 -6.53
N PRO A 623 -42.87 6.15 -7.18
CA PRO A 623 -44.32 5.99 -7.24
C PRO A 623 -44.69 4.69 -7.97
N ASN A 624 -45.12 3.70 -7.20
CA ASN A 624 -45.35 2.33 -7.64
C ASN A 624 -46.17 2.18 -8.94
N ALA A 625 -47.21 3.02 -9.13
CA ALA A 625 -48.05 3.01 -10.34
C ALA A 625 -47.34 3.54 -11.61
N GLY A 626 -46.17 4.15 -11.47
CA GLY A 626 -45.46 4.87 -12.52
C GLY A 626 -46.20 6.12 -13.01
N SER A 627 -45.80 6.61 -14.18
CA SER A 627 -46.51 7.64 -14.93
C SER A 627 -46.83 7.09 -16.32
N ASN A 628 -48.11 7.14 -16.70
CA ASN A 628 -48.63 6.57 -17.96
C ASN A 628 -48.20 5.11 -18.22
N GLY A 629 -48.08 4.29 -17.16
CA GLY A 629 -47.65 2.89 -17.26
C GLY A 629 -46.14 2.69 -17.45
N THR A 630 -45.31 3.71 -17.23
CA THR A 630 -43.84 3.64 -17.32
C THR A 630 -43.20 4.18 -16.05
N CYS A 631 -41.99 3.72 -15.70
CA CYS A 631 -41.24 4.19 -14.53
C CYS A 631 -40.24 5.30 -14.96
N PRO A 632 -40.47 6.59 -14.65
CA PRO A 632 -39.67 7.68 -15.22
C PRO A 632 -38.26 7.77 -14.65
N LEU A 633 -38.10 7.33 -13.39
CA LEU A 633 -36.83 7.33 -12.65
C LEU A 633 -36.00 6.07 -12.91
N THR A 634 -36.65 4.99 -13.33
CA THR A 634 -36.04 3.71 -13.69
C THR A 634 -36.47 3.27 -15.11
N PRO A 635 -36.01 3.98 -16.17
CA PRO A 635 -36.45 3.72 -17.53
C PRO A 635 -36.10 2.31 -18.02
N GLY A 636 -37.06 1.68 -18.69
CA GLY A 636 -36.94 0.29 -19.18
C GLY A 636 -37.61 -0.74 -18.26
N PHE A 637 -37.99 -0.37 -17.04
CA PHE A 637 -38.77 -1.22 -16.13
C PHE A 637 -40.26 -0.83 -16.13
N PRO A 638 -41.18 -1.82 -16.07
CA PRO A 638 -42.62 -1.58 -15.91
C PRO A 638 -43.01 -1.39 -14.43
N PRO A 639 -44.17 -0.78 -14.14
CA PRO A 639 -44.80 -0.85 -12.82
C PRO A 639 -45.04 -2.31 -12.34
N PRO A 640 -44.92 -2.63 -11.04
CA PRO A 640 -44.55 -1.75 -9.93
C PRO A 640 -43.11 -1.25 -10.04
N CYS A 641 -42.91 0.06 -9.88
CA CYS A 641 -41.62 0.67 -10.17
C CYS A 641 -40.54 0.24 -9.17
N PRO A 642 -39.30 -0.05 -9.65
CA PRO A 642 -38.20 -0.41 -8.77
C PRO A 642 -37.48 0.84 -8.23
N ASP A 643 -37.08 0.76 -6.97
CA ASP A 643 -36.47 1.86 -6.20
C ASP A 643 -34.95 1.92 -6.35
N ILE A 644 -34.39 3.11 -6.10
CA ILE A 644 -32.99 3.42 -6.38
C ILE A 644 -32.25 3.91 -5.13
N VAL A 645 -31.20 3.18 -4.74
CA VAL A 645 -30.17 3.68 -3.82
C VAL A 645 -28.98 4.19 -4.63
N SER A 646 -28.34 5.28 -4.22
CA SER A 646 -27.09 5.77 -4.82
C SER A 646 -26.14 6.40 -3.80
N ILE A 647 -24.85 6.37 -4.05
CA ILE A 647 -23.82 6.93 -3.16
C ILE A 647 -23.75 8.46 -3.35
N SER A 648 -23.95 9.23 -2.28
CA SER A 648 -23.97 10.71 -2.33
C SER A 648 -22.57 11.31 -2.27
N ASN A 649 -21.69 10.75 -1.45
CA ASN A 649 -20.27 11.10 -1.38
C ASN A 649 -19.40 9.84 -1.52
N SER A 650 -18.58 9.78 -2.57
CA SER A 650 -17.64 8.66 -2.75
C SER A 650 -16.47 8.70 -1.76
N TYR A 651 -16.11 9.86 -1.21
CA TYR A 651 -14.98 10.00 -0.28
C TYR A 651 -15.45 10.28 1.15
N SER A 652 -14.74 9.70 2.12
CA SER A 652 -14.77 10.15 3.51
C SER A 652 -14.24 11.59 3.65
N GLN A 653 -14.79 12.34 4.59
CA GLN A 653 -14.19 13.62 5.03
C GLN A 653 -13.12 13.35 6.10
N GLU A 654 -13.24 12.23 6.79
CA GLU A 654 -12.30 11.69 7.76
C GLU A 654 -11.07 11.11 7.04
N LEU A 655 -9.88 11.51 7.48
CA LEU A 655 -8.60 11.03 6.96
C LEU A 655 -7.89 10.18 8.03
N ILE A 656 -7.31 9.06 7.62
CA ILE A 656 -6.42 8.25 8.47
C ILE A 656 -4.97 8.52 8.11
N THR A 657 -4.10 8.57 9.13
CA THR A 657 -2.65 8.60 8.91
C THR A 657 -2.08 7.23 9.24
N ILE A 658 -1.46 6.57 8.26
CA ILE A 658 -0.82 5.26 8.43
C ILE A 658 0.57 5.32 7.81
N ASN A 659 1.60 4.99 8.59
CA ASN A 659 3.01 5.09 8.19
C ASN A 659 3.33 6.48 7.58
N GLU A 660 3.01 7.54 8.33
CA GLU A 660 3.25 8.96 7.99
C GLU A 660 2.52 9.48 6.74
N LYS A 661 1.75 8.63 6.02
CA LYS A 661 0.92 8.98 4.87
C LYS A 661 -0.55 9.13 5.26
N GLN A 662 -1.21 10.17 4.74
CA GLN A 662 -2.65 10.36 4.88
C GLN A 662 -3.43 9.64 3.77
N TYR A 663 -4.51 8.94 4.15
CA TYR A 663 -5.43 8.28 3.23
C TYR A 663 -6.88 8.71 3.53
N ALA A 664 -7.64 8.97 2.47
CA ALA A 664 -9.10 8.96 2.52
C ALA A 664 -9.61 7.54 2.19
N LEU A 665 -10.79 7.19 2.69
CA LEU A 665 -11.52 6.00 2.24
C LEU A 665 -12.46 6.42 1.10
N CYS A 666 -12.26 5.87 -0.11
CA CYS A 666 -13.25 5.97 -1.17
C CYS A 666 -14.17 4.74 -1.16
N VAL A 667 -15.49 4.96 -1.15
CA VAL A 667 -16.50 4.01 -1.62
C VAL A 667 -16.59 4.15 -3.14
N VAL A 668 -16.20 3.09 -3.85
CA VAL A 668 -16.07 3.04 -5.31
C VAL A 668 -17.41 2.70 -5.98
N GLY A 669 -18.23 1.88 -5.33
CA GLY A 669 -19.53 1.46 -5.84
C GLY A 669 -20.07 0.19 -5.17
N PHE A 670 -21.18 -0.30 -5.69
CA PHE A 670 -21.82 -1.54 -5.32
C PHE A 670 -21.38 -2.67 -6.26
N ILE A 671 -20.88 -3.80 -5.76
CA ILE A 671 -20.65 -4.99 -6.58
C ILE A 671 -21.94 -5.80 -6.70
N GLN A 672 -22.38 -6.03 -7.94
CA GLN A 672 -23.47 -6.94 -8.28
C GLN A 672 -23.09 -7.73 -9.54
N ASN A 673 -23.27 -9.05 -9.53
CA ASN A 673 -22.98 -9.92 -10.70
C ASN A 673 -21.57 -9.69 -11.31
N ASN A 674 -20.57 -9.40 -10.47
CA ASN A 674 -19.20 -9.01 -10.83
C ASN A 674 -19.07 -7.73 -11.68
N GLN A 675 -20.11 -6.90 -11.77
CA GLN A 675 -20.03 -5.50 -12.21
C GLN A 675 -19.95 -4.57 -10.99
N ILE A 676 -19.51 -3.33 -11.18
CA ILE A 676 -19.47 -2.29 -10.16
C ILE A 676 -20.38 -1.15 -10.61
N GLU A 677 -21.44 -0.90 -9.87
CA GLU A 677 -22.46 0.11 -10.19
C GLU A 677 -22.43 1.27 -9.18
N SER A 678 -22.71 2.49 -9.64
CA SER A 678 -22.84 3.68 -8.78
C SER A 678 -24.22 3.81 -8.12
N GLN A 679 -25.18 3.00 -8.56
CA GLN A 679 -26.55 2.94 -8.09
C GLN A 679 -26.98 1.48 -7.93
N PHE A 680 -27.97 1.25 -7.08
CA PHE A 680 -28.40 -0.07 -6.64
C PHE A 680 -29.93 -0.11 -6.66
N ILE A 681 -30.46 -0.84 -7.64
CA ILE A 681 -31.90 -0.85 -7.96
C ILE A 681 -32.56 -2.09 -7.33
N THR A 682 -33.71 -1.92 -6.69
CA THR A 682 -34.44 -3.04 -6.06
C THR A 682 -35.88 -3.08 -6.56
N PHE A 683 -36.31 -4.24 -7.06
CA PHE A 683 -37.70 -4.44 -7.49
C PHE A 683 -38.65 -4.44 -6.29
N GLU A 684 -39.88 -4.03 -6.52
CA GLU A 684 -40.88 -3.97 -5.47
C GLU A 684 -41.26 -5.36 -4.93
N ASN A 685 -41.43 -5.47 -3.61
CA ASN A 685 -41.51 -6.71 -2.84
C ASN A 685 -40.29 -7.64 -2.99
N GLN A 686 -39.09 -7.11 -3.24
CA GLN A 686 -37.86 -7.89 -3.35
C GLN A 686 -36.77 -7.39 -2.39
N VAL A 687 -35.78 -8.26 -2.15
CA VAL A 687 -34.57 -7.93 -1.40
C VAL A 687 -33.40 -7.99 -2.36
N ASN A 688 -32.64 -6.90 -2.49
CA ASN A 688 -31.39 -6.89 -3.25
C ASN A 688 -30.19 -6.78 -2.30
N VAL A 689 -29.05 -7.31 -2.72
CA VAL A 689 -27.78 -7.32 -1.96
C VAL A 689 -26.63 -6.95 -2.90
N ALA A 690 -25.69 -6.15 -2.39
CA ALA A 690 -24.41 -5.84 -3.04
C ALA A 690 -23.28 -5.87 -2.01
N GLU A 691 -22.05 -6.12 -2.47
CA GLU A 691 -20.87 -5.82 -1.65
C GLU A 691 -20.49 -4.34 -1.81
N LEU A 692 -20.16 -3.66 -0.72
CA LEU A 692 -19.69 -2.28 -0.74
C LEU A 692 -18.18 -2.27 -1.05
N LEU A 693 -17.83 -1.87 -2.27
CA LEU A 693 -16.44 -1.84 -2.75
C LEU A 693 -15.75 -0.53 -2.37
N CYS A 694 -14.59 -0.64 -1.74
CA CYS A 694 -13.82 0.49 -1.23
C CYS A 694 -12.35 0.45 -1.64
N GLN A 695 -11.67 1.59 -1.44
CA GLN A 695 -10.26 1.81 -1.72
C GLN A 695 -9.68 2.82 -0.71
N PHE A 696 -8.48 2.58 -0.19
CA PHE A 696 -7.74 3.65 0.49
C PHE A 696 -6.92 4.46 -0.52
N VAL A 697 -7.13 5.77 -0.53
CA VAL A 697 -6.55 6.71 -1.50
C VAL A 697 -5.62 7.67 -0.78
N GLU A 698 -4.32 7.59 -1.06
CA GLU A 698 -3.31 8.48 -0.46
C GLU A 698 -3.51 9.92 -0.96
N VAL A 699 -3.70 10.86 -0.03
CA VAL A 699 -4.11 12.24 -0.32
C VAL A 699 -3.05 13.05 -1.06
N ASN A 700 -1.76 12.78 -0.79
CA ASN A 700 -0.62 13.59 -1.28
C ASN A 700 0.24 12.87 -2.33
N ASN A 701 -0.28 11.85 -3.02
CA ASN A 701 0.53 10.98 -3.90
C ASN A 701 0.92 11.67 -5.23
N PRO A 702 2.21 11.96 -5.51
CA PRO A 702 2.64 12.60 -6.76
C PRO A 702 2.56 11.69 -7.99
N SER A 703 2.17 10.42 -7.81
CA SER A 703 2.14 9.39 -8.85
C SER A 703 0.78 9.26 -9.55
N ALA A 704 -0.23 10.05 -9.15
CA ALA A 704 -1.49 10.12 -9.86
C ALA A 704 -1.25 10.67 -11.27
N PRO A 705 -1.66 9.98 -12.35
CA PRO A 705 -1.45 10.48 -13.71
C PRO A 705 -2.28 11.75 -13.91
N ALA A 706 -1.61 12.84 -14.30
CA ALA A 706 -2.30 14.08 -14.66
C ALA A 706 -3.33 13.81 -15.76
N ALA A 707 -4.55 14.29 -15.55
CA ALA A 707 -5.61 14.22 -16.56
C ALA A 707 -5.26 15.10 -17.77
N ALA A 708 -5.68 14.64 -18.95
CA ALA A 708 -5.54 15.31 -20.24
C ALA A 708 -6.90 15.35 -20.94
#